data_AF-A0A914BAH6-F1
#
_entry.id   AF-A0A914BAH6-F1
#
_cell.length_a   1.000
_cell.length_b   1.000
_cell.length_c   1.000
_cell.angle_alpha   90.00
_cell.angle_beta   90.00
_cell.angle_gamma   90.00
#
_symmetry.space_group_name_H-M   'P 1'
#
loop_
_entity.id
_entity.type
_entity.pdbx_description
1 polymer ?
#
loop_
_entity_poly.entity_id
_entity_poly.type
_entity_poly.pdbx_seq_one_letter_code
_entity_poly.pdbx_strand_id
1 'polypeptide(L)'
;MRELSNNTLSTIPSKLFYEYGKKKEIYEINFSNNNISEVAPDAFLGVSSIESIHLGINKISSLPEDWFDNITILHTLDLSKNNLSSFPAELLKSQHKLRHLYLQLNYIKELRKGMFDGLHSLRELVIGVNMIHTIDNYVFSETQLVNLHLFHNKLTSHGLGEHPFATRNKSLQLVSLYRNYFDKICNSAWQDLGQNCNVSLENTLKVVPFTRVDLNIDLVGRWYATSIIVGQSTSKAMNQCGFSCKHLEKVKKTFNCTSCPQGTYGGVFGGCKPCPPGGFYQDSTGSVAIRRTGMNCKQCNKGTYVPQNKHPGKTIYDCAVCPTGTNKSFHAGYRACPCASNHYRKHRFDQCFPCPQKGINCTGEYQHLLPGFWWTWDWGPAENYQSYKKFVKNLLTYNDSYDRHTERFDGMLPNVHKCPTSESCKNLAAGINATCDDGHAGFLCTQCQAGSYAWLDKCFECPGIWALILEVLAALVILAVLLMIVLLELRRHKRSGRSLISVLFSRFKILLGFYQIMGEIFEVMNELSWPETLVELGSFLQLLEANLMQVIVSPRCYFPDFTYPNVYIAFIAGASFSVTVILLGLGIYGFRLFHLRVKSAPDEVRKHTLAKTNERILLAVVILLFVAYPSLSAVIISLLPSGCVTFSLNENENVTVTRLRSDYSVDCNSSQHVAFNYAAEVSVSYVVGFPSTSIEEKPSSA
;
A
#
# COMPACT_ATOMS: atom_id res chain seq x y z
N MET A 1 -30.26 -22.60 -33.22
CA MET A 1 -28.98 -22.37 -32.54
C MET A 1 -29.20 -22.55 -31.05
N ARG A 2 -28.45 -23.45 -30.40
CA ARG A 2 -28.50 -23.62 -28.95
C ARG A 2 -27.11 -23.36 -28.37
N GLU A 3 -26.99 -22.28 -27.62
CA GLU A 3 -25.72 -21.80 -27.07
C GLU A 3 -25.53 -22.34 -25.65
N LEU A 4 -24.64 -23.31 -25.51
CA LEU A 4 -24.22 -23.94 -24.24
C LEU A 4 -22.75 -23.61 -23.94
N SER A 5 -22.21 -22.60 -24.62
CA SER A 5 -20.83 -22.14 -24.50
C SER A 5 -20.60 -21.42 -23.16
N ASN A 6 -19.35 -21.36 -22.72
CA ASN A 6 -18.92 -20.62 -21.52
C ASN A 6 -19.53 -21.12 -20.19
N ASN A 7 -19.83 -22.42 -20.08
CA ASN A 7 -20.32 -23.03 -18.84
C ASN A 7 -19.20 -23.82 -18.13
N THR A 8 -19.53 -24.65 -17.15
CA THR A 8 -18.59 -25.53 -16.43
C THR A 8 -18.86 -27.02 -16.69
N LEU A 9 -19.52 -27.35 -17.80
CA LEU A 9 -19.91 -28.72 -18.13
C LEU A 9 -18.68 -29.62 -18.23
N SER A 10 -18.70 -30.76 -17.54
CA SER A 10 -17.64 -31.78 -17.59
C SER A 10 -17.95 -32.93 -18.56
N THR A 11 -19.23 -33.13 -18.88
CA THR A 11 -19.69 -34.25 -19.70
C THR A 11 -20.84 -33.82 -20.60
N ILE A 12 -20.96 -34.42 -21.80
CA ILE A 12 -22.20 -34.36 -22.60
C ILE A 12 -22.99 -35.65 -22.33
N PRO A 13 -24.14 -35.58 -21.61
CA PRO A 13 -24.88 -36.77 -21.22
C PRO A 13 -25.63 -37.43 -22.38
N SER A 14 -25.97 -38.70 -22.18
CA SER A 14 -26.79 -39.51 -23.09
C SER A 14 -28.12 -38.84 -23.42
N LYS A 15 -28.55 -38.94 -24.68
CA LYS A 15 -29.87 -38.47 -25.18
C LYS A 15 -30.20 -37.02 -24.86
N LEU A 16 -29.19 -36.15 -24.68
CA LEU A 16 -29.38 -34.75 -24.27
C LEU A 16 -30.37 -33.98 -25.15
N PHE A 17 -30.38 -34.26 -26.45
CA PHE A 17 -31.26 -33.60 -27.41
C PHE A 17 -32.43 -34.46 -27.90
N TYR A 18 -32.62 -35.67 -27.39
CA TYR A 18 -33.54 -36.65 -27.98
C TYR A 18 -34.99 -36.17 -28.07
N GLU A 19 -35.58 -35.77 -26.94
CA GLU A 19 -36.98 -35.31 -26.90
C GLU A 19 -37.20 -34.00 -27.66
N TYR A 20 -36.18 -33.14 -27.66
CA TYR A 20 -36.25 -31.83 -28.32
C TYR A 20 -36.05 -31.94 -29.83
N GLY A 21 -35.08 -32.75 -30.27
CA GLY A 21 -34.75 -33.00 -31.68
C GLY A 21 -35.89 -33.64 -32.45
N LYS A 22 -36.71 -34.45 -31.79
CA LYS A 22 -37.97 -34.97 -32.37
C LYS A 22 -38.99 -33.89 -32.70
N LYS A 23 -38.98 -32.76 -31.99
CA LYS A 23 -39.99 -31.71 -32.09
C LYS A 23 -39.51 -30.49 -32.88
N LYS A 24 -38.20 -30.22 -32.88
CA LYS A 24 -37.60 -29.05 -33.50
C LYS A 24 -36.23 -29.36 -34.09
N GLU A 25 -36.00 -28.85 -35.29
CA GLU A 25 -34.70 -28.96 -35.97
C GLU A 25 -33.65 -28.09 -35.26
N ILE A 26 -32.44 -28.65 -35.11
CA ILE A 26 -31.28 -27.96 -34.54
C ILE A 26 -30.16 -27.97 -35.58
N TYR A 27 -29.87 -26.80 -36.15
CA TYR A 27 -28.80 -26.67 -37.16
C TYR A 27 -27.41 -26.41 -36.56
N GLU A 28 -27.35 -25.79 -35.39
CA GLU A 28 -26.08 -25.40 -34.76
C GLU A 28 -26.12 -25.64 -33.25
N ILE A 29 -25.07 -26.30 -32.76
CA ILE A 29 -24.83 -26.58 -31.35
C ILE A 29 -23.44 -26.06 -30.96
N ASN A 30 -23.40 -25.23 -29.92
CA ASN A 30 -22.16 -24.65 -29.42
C ASN A 30 -21.93 -25.02 -27.95
N PHE A 31 -20.93 -25.88 -27.72
CA PHE A 31 -20.41 -26.33 -26.43
C PHE A 31 -19.03 -25.76 -26.11
N SER A 32 -18.55 -24.78 -26.87
CA SER A 32 -17.20 -24.26 -26.72
C SER A 32 -16.96 -23.62 -25.36
N ASN A 33 -15.70 -23.66 -24.89
CA ASN A 33 -15.29 -23.15 -23.59
C ASN A 33 -16.10 -23.78 -22.44
N ASN A 34 -15.93 -25.09 -22.26
CA ASN A 34 -16.41 -25.86 -21.11
C ASN A 34 -15.25 -26.67 -20.51
N ASN A 35 -15.54 -27.66 -19.66
CA ASN A 35 -14.57 -28.60 -19.10
C ASN A 35 -14.83 -30.04 -19.62
N ILE A 36 -15.43 -30.18 -20.81
CA ILE A 36 -15.93 -31.47 -21.29
C ILE A 36 -14.74 -32.39 -21.54
N SER A 37 -14.67 -33.50 -20.81
CA SER A 37 -13.70 -34.58 -21.04
C SER A 37 -14.37 -35.82 -21.62
N GLU A 38 -15.66 -36.01 -21.37
CA GLU A 38 -16.41 -37.20 -21.79
C GLU A 38 -17.68 -36.81 -22.56
N VAL A 39 -17.98 -37.61 -23.58
CA VAL A 39 -19.18 -37.47 -24.40
C VAL A 39 -19.84 -38.84 -24.52
N ALA A 40 -21.11 -38.93 -24.13
CA ALA A 40 -21.88 -40.16 -24.29
C ALA A 40 -22.11 -40.49 -25.78
N PRO A 41 -21.99 -41.77 -26.21
CA PRO A 41 -22.16 -42.18 -27.61
C PRO A 41 -23.50 -41.77 -28.23
N ASP A 42 -24.58 -41.76 -27.46
CA ASP A 42 -25.93 -41.43 -27.89
C ASP A 42 -26.38 -40.01 -27.52
N ALA A 43 -25.43 -39.11 -27.21
CA ALA A 43 -25.71 -37.73 -26.82
C ALA A 43 -26.51 -36.93 -27.88
N PHE A 44 -26.26 -37.20 -29.17
CA PHE A 44 -26.93 -36.56 -30.31
C PHE A 44 -27.98 -37.47 -30.97
N LEU A 45 -28.46 -38.49 -30.27
CA LEU A 45 -29.56 -39.30 -30.79
C LEU A 45 -30.81 -38.43 -31.00
N GLY A 46 -31.44 -38.54 -32.17
CA GLY A 46 -32.68 -37.81 -32.50
C GLY A 46 -32.49 -36.42 -33.11
N VAL A 47 -31.26 -35.98 -33.40
CA VAL A 47 -30.96 -34.70 -34.07
C VAL A 47 -30.15 -34.91 -35.36
N SER A 48 -30.85 -35.10 -36.48
CA SER A 48 -30.24 -35.33 -37.79
C SER A 48 -29.95 -34.07 -38.60
N SER A 49 -30.57 -32.94 -38.26
CA SER A 49 -30.46 -31.66 -39.01
C SER A 49 -29.24 -30.80 -38.64
N ILE A 50 -28.27 -31.33 -37.89
CA ILE A 50 -27.12 -30.55 -37.41
C ILE A 50 -26.14 -30.26 -38.55
N GLU A 51 -25.87 -28.98 -38.77
CA GLU A 51 -24.91 -28.49 -39.77
C GLU A 51 -23.60 -28.00 -39.13
N SER A 52 -23.61 -27.55 -37.87
CA SER A 52 -22.42 -27.02 -37.20
C SER A 52 -22.33 -27.44 -35.74
N ILE A 53 -21.19 -28.01 -35.36
CA ILE A 53 -20.89 -28.41 -33.98
C ILE A 53 -19.60 -27.71 -33.54
N HIS A 54 -19.69 -26.94 -32.45
CA HIS A 54 -18.56 -26.27 -31.84
C HIS A 54 -18.25 -26.86 -30.46
N LEU A 55 -17.08 -27.48 -30.32
CA LEU A 55 -16.57 -28.14 -29.12
C LEU A 55 -15.18 -27.61 -28.73
N GLY A 56 -14.81 -26.43 -29.24
CA GLY A 56 -13.51 -25.84 -29.00
C GLY A 56 -13.28 -25.51 -27.52
N ILE A 57 -12.04 -25.54 -27.04
CA ILE A 57 -11.68 -25.19 -25.65
C ILE A 57 -12.40 -26.09 -24.63
N ASN A 58 -12.11 -27.38 -24.71
CA ASN A 58 -12.57 -28.40 -23.78
C ASN A 58 -11.39 -29.29 -23.37
N LYS A 59 -11.64 -30.47 -22.80
CA LYS A 59 -10.63 -31.43 -22.34
C LYS A 59 -10.80 -32.78 -23.03
N ILE A 60 -11.37 -32.80 -24.23
CA ILE A 60 -11.71 -34.02 -24.96
C ILE A 60 -10.42 -34.69 -25.42
N SER A 61 -10.17 -35.92 -24.97
CA SER A 61 -9.04 -36.74 -25.40
C SER A 61 -9.42 -37.75 -26.49
N SER A 62 -10.69 -38.14 -26.54
CA SER A 62 -11.25 -39.11 -27.48
C SER A 62 -12.73 -38.83 -27.68
N LEU A 63 -13.26 -39.26 -28.81
CA LEU A 63 -14.67 -39.15 -29.16
C LEU A 63 -15.21 -40.54 -29.52
N PRO A 64 -16.47 -40.88 -29.20
CA PRO A 64 -17.07 -42.13 -29.63
C PRO A 64 -17.09 -42.22 -31.17
N GLU A 65 -16.78 -43.37 -31.74
CA GLU A 65 -16.69 -43.52 -33.21
C GLU A 65 -18.05 -43.37 -33.90
N ASP A 66 -19.11 -43.90 -33.30
CA ASP A 66 -20.48 -43.91 -33.86
C ASP A 66 -21.24 -42.57 -33.67
N TRP A 67 -20.56 -41.54 -33.16
CA TRP A 67 -21.22 -40.31 -32.67
C TRP A 67 -21.91 -39.52 -33.79
N PHE A 68 -21.44 -39.64 -35.02
CA PHE A 68 -22.01 -38.95 -36.19
C PHE A 68 -22.81 -39.85 -37.13
N ASP A 69 -23.11 -41.10 -36.78
CA ASP A 69 -23.85 -42.02 -37.66
C ASP A 69 -25.22 -41.48 -38.09
N ASN A 70 -25.89 -40.75 -37.20
CA ASN A 70 -27.19 -40.14 -37.47
C ASN A 70 -27.11 -38.68 -37.98
N ILE A 71 -25.91 -38.09 -38.05
CA ILE A 71 -25.69 -36.71 -38.50
C ILE A 71 -25.04 -36.76 -39.89
N THR A 72 -25.86 -36.60 -40.93
CA THR A 72 -25.41 -36.78 -42.33
C THR A 72 -25.13 -35.48 -43.06
N ILE A 73 -25.44 -34.33 -42.44
CA ILE A 73 -25.34 -33.00 -43.07
C ILE A 73 -24.40 -32.03 -42.35
N LEU A 74 -23.49 -32.55 -41.52
CA LEU A 74 -22.51 -31.72 -40.83
C LEU A 74 -21.63 -30.97 -41.85
N HIS A 75 -21.58 -29.65 -41.74
CA HIS A 75 -20.77 -28.76 -42.58
C HIS A 75 -19.56 -28.21 -41.82
N THR A 76 -19.68 -27.99 -40.51
CA THR A 76 -18.61 -27.42 -39.69
C THR A 76 -18.42 -28.21 -38.41
N LEU A 77 -17.18 -28.61 -38.13
CA LEU A 77 -16.79 -29.21 -36.87
C LEU A 77 -15.59 -28.49 -36.27
N ASP A 78 -15.75 -27.94 -35.07
CA ASP A 78 -14.67 -27.32 -34.32
C ASP A 78 -14.30 -28.15 -33.08
N LEU A 79 -13.12 -28.78 -33.13
CA LEU A 79 -12.48 -29.56 -32.07
C LEU A 79 -11.19 -28.91 -31.58
N SER A 80 -10.98 -27.62 -31.85
CA SER A 80 -9.76 -26.90 -31.49
C SER A 80 -9.55 -26.80 -29.97
N LYS A 81 -8.29 -26.72 -29.53
CA LYS A 81 -7.91 -26.57 -28.12
C LYS A 81 -8.54 -27.65 -27.21
N ASN A 82 -8.32 -28.90 -27.58
CA ASN A 82 -8.68 -30.10 -26.83
C ASN A 82 -7.42 -30.92 -26.52
N ASN A 83 -7.59 -32.16 -26.08
CA ASN A 83 -6.51 -33.09 -25.73
C ASN A 83 -6.38 -34.24 -26.74
N LEU A 84 -6.78 -34.06 -28.00
CA LEU A 84 -6.73 -35.13 -29.01
C LEU A 84 -5.27 -35.48 -29.35
N SER A 85 -4.89 -36.73 -29.15
CA SER A 85 -3.54 -37.25 -29.47
C SER A 85 -3.43 -37.79 -30.90
N SER A 86 -4.56 -38.06 -31.56
CA SER A 86 -4.68 -38.57 -32.93
C SER A 86 -5.83 -37.89 -33.67
N PHE A 87 -5.81 -37.97 -35.01
CA PHE A 87 -6.94 -37.57 -35.83
C PHE A 87 -8.10 -38.57 -35.67
N PRO A 88 -9.36 -38.11 -35.46
CA PRO A 88 -10.49 -39.00 -35.24
C PRO A 88 -11.05 -39.54 -36.57
N ALA A 89 -10.29 -40.41 -37.24
CA ALA A 89 -10.61 -40.90 -38.60
C ALA A 89 -11.93 -41.67 -38.68
N GLU A 90 -12.13 -42.68 -37.83
CA GLU A 90 -13.34 -43.52 -37.88
C GLU A 90 -14.62 -42.72 -37.64
N LEU A 91 -14.59 -41.79 -36.68
CA LEU A 91 -15.69 -40.86 -36.43
C LEU A 91 -16.09 -40.03 -37.65
N LEU A 92 -15.11 -39.61 -38.45
CA LEU A 92 -15.30 -38.66 -39.55
C LEU A 92 -15.54 -39.34 -40.90
N LYS A 93 -15.35 -40.66 -40.99
CA LYS A 93 -15.38 -41.43 -42.23
C LYS A 93 -16.68 -41.30 -43.02
N SER A 94 -17.82 -41.14 -42.35
CA SER A 94 -19.14 -40.99 -42.97
C SER A 94 -19.53 -39.52 -43.23
N GLN A 95 -18.68 -38.56 -42.89
CA GLN A 95 -19.00 -37.12 -42.94
C GLN A 95 -18.73 -36.49 -44.31
N HIS A 96 -19.41 -37.01 -45.34
CA HIS A 96 -19.22 -36.62 -46.73
C HIS A 96 -19.53 -35.15 -47.04
N LYS A 97 -20.35 -34.48 -46.21
CA LYS A 97 -20.76 -33.08 -46.36
C LYS A 97 -19.95 -32.09 -45.54
N LEU A 98 -18.97 -32.57 -44.75
CA LEU A 98 -18.13 -31.71 -43.92
C LEU A 98 -17.29 -30.80 -44.81
N ARG A 99 -17.33 -29.49 -44.54
CA ARG A 99 -16.63 -28.45 -45.31
C ARG A 99 -15.51 -27.81 -44.51
N HIS A 100 -15.70 -27.58 -43.22
CA HIS A 100 -14.71 -26.93 -42.35
C HIS A 100 -14.41 -27.80 -41.13
N LEU A 101 -13.13 -28.08 -40.90
CA LEU A 101 -12.65 -28.85 -39.77
C LEU A 101 -11.54 -28.09 -39.04
N TYR A 102 -11.76 -27.80 -37.76
CA TYR A 102 -10.82 -27.10 -36.89
C TYR A 102 -10.28 -28.03 -35.81
N LEU A 103 -8.97 -28.23 -35.81
CA LEU A 103 -8.23 -29.16 -34.95
C LEU A 103 -6.96 -28.53 -34.34
N GLN A 104 -6.77 -27.22 -34.49
CA GLN A 104 -5.60 -26.53 -33.94
C GLN A 104 -5.51 -26.63 -32.42
N LEU A 105 -4.30 -26.52 -31.85
CA LEU A 105 -4.04 -26.61 -30.40
C LEU A 105 -4.47 -27.96 -29.80
N ASN A 106 -4.17 -29.06 -30.48
CA ASN A 106 -4.29 -30.42 -29.93
C ASN A 106 -2.89 -31.05 -29.83
N TYR A 107 -2.82 -32.37 -29.65
CA TYR A 107 -1.58 -33.13 -29.50
C TYR A 107 -1.35 -34.14 -30.62
N ILE A 108 -1.92 -33.90 -31.81
CA ILE A 108 -1.83 -34.80 -32.96
C ILE A 108 -0.38 -34.87 -33.46
N LYS A 109 0.13 -36.08 -33.70
CA LYS A 109 1.55 -36.32 -34.00
C LYS A 109 1.85 -36.67 -35.45
N GLU A 110 0.90 -37.21 -36.18
CA GLU A 110 1.12 -37.75 -37.52
C GLU A 110 -0.17 -37.71 -38.34
N LEU A 111 -0.04 -37.57 -39.66
CA LEU A 111 -1.14 -37.70 -40.61
C LEU A 111 -0.82 -38.86 -41.54
N ARG A 112 -1.55 -39.97 -41.38
CA ARG A 112 -1.36 -41.19 -42.15
C ARG A 112 -2.38 -41.34 -43.26
N LYS A 113 -2.01 -42.08 -44.30
CA LYS A 113 -2.93 -42.41 -45.39
C LYS A 113 -4.21 -43.06 -44.85
N GLY A 114 -5.36 -42.67 -45.41
CA GLY A 114 -6.68 -43.17 -45.01
C GLY A 114 -7.38 -42.35 -43.92
N MET A 115 -6.68 -41.45 -43.22
CA MET A 115 -7.28 -40.68 -42.12
C MET A 115 -8.40 -39.73 -42.56
N PHE A 116 -8.38 -39.24 -43.80
CA PHE A 116 -9.39 -38.30 -44.34
C PHE A 116 -10.35 -38.97 -45.33
N ASP A 117 -10.39 -40.30 -45.36
CA ASP A 117 -11.28 -41.04 -46.25
C ASP A 117 -12.74 -40.68 -45.97
N GLY A 118 -13.52 -40.52 -47.04
CA GLY A 118 -14.92 -40.11 -46.97
C GLY A 118 -15.16 -38.60 -46.82
N LEU A 119 -14.14 -37.78 -46.53
CA LEU A 119 -14.28 -36.32 -46.39
C LEU A 119 -14.28 -35.56 -47.74
N HIS A 120 -15.13 -35.99 -48.67
CA HIS A 120 -15.15 -35.54 -50.06
C HIS A 120 -15.47 -34.04 -50.26
N SER A 121 -16.22 -33.45 -49.34
CA SER A 121 -16.60 -32.03 -49.40
C SER A 121 -15.68 -31.11 -48.59
N LEU A 122 -14.64 -31.64 -47.95
CA LEU A 122 -13.79 -30.85 -47.06
C LEU A 122 -13.07 -29.78 -47.86
N ARG A 123 -13.27 -28.51 -47.47
CA ARG A 123 -12.74 -27.31 -48.13
C ARG A 123 -11.68 -26.62 -47.28
N GLU A 124 -11.84 -26.61 -45.96
CA GLU A 124 -10.92 -25.96 -45.03
C GLU A 124 -10.53 -26.89 -43.90
N LEU A 125 -9.22 -27.03 -43.68
CA LEU A 125 -8.65 -27.76 -42.56
C LEU A 125 -7.65 -26.87 -41.82
N VAL A 126 -7.93 -26.60 -40.54
CA VAL A 126 -7.00 -25.92 -39.64
C VAL A 126 -6.49 -26.91 -38.61
N ILE A 127 -5.22 -27.30 -38.70
CA ILE A 127 -4.59 -28.28 -37.81
C ILE A 127 -3.22 -27.79 -37.29
N GLY A 128 -3.05 -26.46 -37.26
CA GLY A 128 -1.85 -25.81 -36.72
C GLY A 128 -1.69 -25.95 -35.20
N VAL A 129 -0.52 -25.63 -34.66
CA VAL A 129 -0.20 -25.75 -33.22
C VAL A 129 -0.49 -27.17 -32.67
N ASN A 130 -0.02 -28.18 -33.39
CA ASN A 130 -0.04 -29.58 -32.98
C ASN A 130 1.40 -30.10 -32.84
N MET A 131 1.59 -31.42 -32.77
CA MET A 131 2.91 -32.06 -32.74
C MET A 131 3.20 -32.86 -34.00
N ILE A 132 2.62 -32.46 -35.14
CA ILE A 132 2.70 -33.24 -36.38
C ILE A 132 4.14 -33.22 -36.88
N HIS A 133 4.77 -34.39 -36.94
CA HIS A 133 6.14 -34.54 -37.45
C HIS A 133 6.21 -35.30 -38.77
N THR A 134 5.18 -36.07 -39.12
CA THR A 134 5.10 -36.85 -40.37
C THR A 134 3.75 -36.68 -41.08
N ILE A 135 3.78 -36.58 -42.40
CA ILE A 135 2.62 -36.58 -43.31
C ILE A 135 2.90 -37.60 -44.43
N ASP A 136 2.08 -38.66 -44.49
CA ASP A 136 2.18 -39.70 -45.51
C ASP A 136 1.75 -39.22 -46.91
N ASN A 137 2.16 -39.98 -47.92
CA ASN A 137 1.70 -39.80 -49.30
C ASN A 137 0.18 -39.96 -49.42
N TYR A 138 -0.44 -39.07 -50.19
CA TYR A 138 -1.86 -39.12 -50.56
C TYR A 138 -2.83 -39.05 -49.38
N VAL A 139 -2.42 -38.49 -48.24
CA VAL A 139 -3.27 -38.41 -47.06
C VAL A 139 -4.57 -37.60 -47.28
N PHE A 140 -4.55 -36.65 -48.22
CA PHE A 140 -5.70 -35.78 -48.54
C PHE A 140 -6.37 -36.14 -49.88
N SER A 141 -6.04 -37.27 -50.50
CA SER A 141 -6.44 -37.57 -51.89
C SER A 141 -7.95 -37.66 -52.11
N GLU A 142 -8.69 -38.07 -51.07
CA GLU A 142 -10.15 -38.17 -51.10
C GLU A 142 -10.88 -36.86 -50.81
N THR A 143 -10.14 -35.79 -50.49
CA THR A 143 -10.69 -34.48 -50.15
C THR A 143 -10.64 -33.51 -51.33
N GLN A 144 -11.44 -32.44 -51.24
CA GLN A 144 -11.37 -31.29 -52.15
C GLN A 144 -10.91 -30.04 -51.39
N LEU A 145 -9.88 -30.19 -50.56
CA LEU A 145 -9.35 -29.13 -49.71
C LEU A 145 -8.88 -27.95 -50.54
N VAL A 146 -9.28 -26.75 -50.14
CA VAL A 146 -8.90 -25.48 -50.74
C VAL A 146 -7.91 -24.77 -49.83
N ASN A 147 -8.17 -24.78 -48.51
CA ASN A 147 -7.36 -24.12 -47.50
C ASN A 147 -6.83 -25.14 -46.49
N LEU A 148 -5.49 -25.24 -46.38
CA LEU A 148 -4.81 -26.14 -45.46
C LEU A 148 -3.85 -25.37 -44.55
N HIS A 149 -4.12 -25.36 -43.25
CA HIS A 149 -3.29 -24.66 -42.27
C HIS A 149 -2.56 -25.64 -41.33
N LEU A 150 -1.25 -25.79 -41.55
CA LEU A 150 -0.33 -26.69 -40.84
C LEU A 150 0.74 -25.94 -40.03
N PHE A 151 0.53 -24.65 -39.77
CA PHE A 151 1.49 -23.80 -39.07
C PHE A 151 1.81 -24.28 -37.66
N HIS A 152 3.01 -23.97 -37.15
CA HIS A 152 3.40 -24.29 -35.77
C HIS A 152 3.27 -25.79 -35.45
N ASN A 153 3.88 -26.64 -36.26
CA ASN A 153 3.97 -28.09 -36.06
C ASN A 153 5.45 -28.51 -35.94
N LYS A 154 5.71 -29.82 -36.00
CA LYS A 154 7.07 -30.41 -35.93
C LYS A 154 7.52 -30.99 -37.28
N LEU A 155 6.95 -30.53 -38.39
CA LEU A 155 7.25 -31.07 -39.70
C LEU A 155 8.69 -30.76 -40.08
N THR A 156 9.38 -31.75 -40.64
CA THR A 156 10.74 -31.61 -41.19
C THR A 156 10.73 -32.04 -42.64
N SER A 157 11.83 -31.79 -43.35
CA SER A 157 12.03 -32.27 -44.73
C SER A 157 11.87 -33.79 -44.88
N HIS A 158 12.27 -34.57 -43.87
CA HIS A 158 12.13 -36.03 -43.87
C HIS A 158 10.74 -36.51 -43.46
N GLY A 159 9.96 -35.66 -42.77
CA GLY A 159 8.61 -35.98 -42.35
C GLY A 159 7.56 -35.82 -43.44
N LEU A 160 7.89 -35.23 -44.58
CA LEU A 160 6.98 -35.14 -45.71
C LEU A 160 7.20 -36.33 -46.64
N GLY A 161 6.10 -37.01 -46.99
CA GLY A 161 6.08 -37.90 -48.14
C GLY A 161 6.42 -37.19 -49.45
N GLU A 162 6.52 -37.96 -50.53
CA GLU A 162 6.63 -37.45 -51.90
C GLU A 162 5.37 -36.68 -52.34
N HIS A 163 4.17 -37.16 -52.01
CA HIS A 163 2.88 -36.57 -52.38
C HIS A 163 2.02 -36.20 -51.16
N PRO A 164 2.51 -35.34 -50.24
CA PRO A 164 1.86 -35.08 -48.97
C PRO A 164 0.64 -34.15 -49.09
N PHE A 165 0.50 -33.42 -50.20
CA PHE A 165 -0.55 -32.42 -50.40
C PHE A 165 -1.51 -32.78 -51.53
N ALA A 166 -1.42 -34.00 -52.07
CA ALA A 166 -2.27 -34.46 -53.15
C ALA A 166 -3.75 -34.45 -52.71
N THR A 167 -4.56 -33.65 -53.40
CA THR A 167 -6.03 -33.61 -53.24
C THR A 167 -6.74 -33.96 -54.52
N ARG A 168 -8.05 -34.23 -54.44
CA ARG A 168 -8.87 -34.43 -55.63
C ARG A 168 -8.86 -33.15 -56.47
N ASN A 169 -8.51 -33.31 -57.75
CA ASN A 169 -8.42 -32.23 -58.73
C ASN A 169 -7.43 -31.11 -58.37
N LYS A 170 -6.41 -31.38 -57.53
CA LYS A 170 -5.42 -30.37 -57.09
C LYS A 170 -6.09 -29.07 -56.61
N SER A 171 -7.08 -29.23 -55.75
CA SER A 171 -7.97 -28.14 -55.31
C SER A 171 -7.35 -27.11 -54.37
N LEU A 172 -6.15 -27.35 -53.84
CA LEU A 172 -5.50 -26.48 -52.86
C LEU A 172 -5.16 -25.12 -53.47
N GLN A 173 -5.64 -24.06 -52.84
CA GLN A 173 -5.37 -22.67 -53.19
C GLN A 173 -4.59 -21.95 -52.09
N LEU A 174 -4.63 -22.42 -50.85
CA LEU A 174 -3.86 -21.84 -49.75
C LEU A 174 -3.26 -22.93 -48.86
N VAL A 175 -1.96 -22.83 -48.59
CA VAL A 175 -1.26 -23.71 -47.65
C VAL A 175 -0.40 -22.89 -46.68
N SER A 176 -0.59 -23.08 -45.37
CA SER A 176 0.22 -22.43 -44.33
C SER A 176 1.16 -23.41 -43.63
N LEU A 177 2.47 -23.20 -43.77
CA LEU A 177 3.53 -24.10 -43.31
C LEU A 177 4.58 -23.41 -42.41
N TYR A 178 4.46 -22.11 -42.16
CA TYR A 178 5.37 -21.37 -41.28
C TYR A 178 5.43 -21.97 -39.85
N ARG A 179 6.53 -21.76 -39.13
CA ARG A 179 6.80 -22.39 -37.81
C ARG A 179 6.81 -23.91 -37.84
N ASN A 180 7.45 -24.46 -38.86
CA ASN A 180 7.87 -25.85 -38.92
C ASN A 180 9.40 -25.88 -39.09
N TYR A 181 9.99 -27.07 -39.11
CA TYR A 181 11.44 -27.27 -39.14
C TYR A 181 11.91 -27.74 -40.53
N PHE A 182 11.48 -27.04 -41.58
CA PHE A 182 11.88 -27.36 -42.95
C PHE A 182 13.26 -26.77 -43.30
N ASP A 183 14.18 -27.63 -43.76
CA ASP A 183 15.43 -27.21 -44.43
C ASP A 183 15.24 -27.13 -45.95
N LYS A 184 14.49 -28.09 -46.50
CA LYS A 184 14.13 -28.27 -47.92
C LYS A 184 12.73 -28.90 -48.04
N ILE A 185 12.02 -28.67 -49.14
CA ILE A 185 10.78 -29.39 -49.48
C ILE A 185 10.94 -29.95 -50.90
N CYS A 186 10.65 -31.25 -51.08
CA CYS A 186 10.81 -31.95 -52.36
C CYS A 186 9.89 -31.41 -53.45
N ASN A 187 10.34 -31.43 -54.72
CA ASN A 187 9.60 -30.90 -55.88
C ASN A 187 8.20 -31.50 -56.01
N SER A 188 8.04 -32.80 -55.69
CA SER A 188 6.80 -33.55 -55.78
C SER A 188 5.68 -32.95 -54.92
N ALA A 189 5.99 -32.47 -53.71
CA ALA A 189 5.01 -31.84 -52.82
C ALA A 189 4.40 -30.56 -53.41
N TRP A 190 5.14 -29.83 -54.24
CA TRP A 190 4.65 -28.61 -54.91
C TRP A 190 3.80 -28.93 -56.14
N GLN A 191 3.99 -30.10 -56.75
CA GLN A 191 3.21 -30.54 -57.91
C GLN A 191 1.78 -30.93 -57.53
N ASP A 192 1.55 -31.25 -56.27
CA ASP A 192 0.23 -31.55 -55.70
C ASP A 192 -0.67 -30.30 -55.60
N LEU A 193 -0.07 -29.12 -55.47
CA LEU A 193 -0.78 -27.86 -55.24
C LEU A 193 -1.54 -27.38 -56.48
N GLY A 194 -2.68 -26.72 -56.26
CA GLY A 194 -3.50 -26.12 -57.30
C GLY A 194 -2.83 -24.93 -57.99
N GLN A 195 -3.48 -24.45 -59.05
CA GLN A 195 -3.00 -23.30 -59.81
C GLN A 195 -3.10 -22.02 -58.97
N ASN A 196 -2.09 -21.15 -59.05
CA ASN A 196 -2.03 -19.89 -58.28
C ASN A 196 -2.15 -20.09 -56.76
N CYS A 197 -1.68 -21.22 -56.25
CA CYS A 197 -1.76 -21.52 -54.82
C CYS A 197 -0.82 -20.59 -54.02
N ASN A 198 -1.36 -19.99 -52.96
CA ASN A 198 -0.62 -19.20 -51.99
C ASN A 198 -0.02 -20.11 -50.92
N VAL A 199 1.30 -20.11 -50.80
CA VAL A 199 2.01 -20.90 -49.80
C VAL A 199 2.76 -19.98 -48.85
N SER A 200 2.44 -20.06 -47.56
CA SER A 200 3.11 -19.28 -46.51
C SER A 200 4.14 -20.13 -45.76
N LEU A 201 5.41 -19.74 -45.82
CA LEU A 201 6.56 -20.48 -45.30
C LEU A 201 7.41 -19.60 -44.42
N GLU A 202 8.10 -20.16 -43.43
CA GLU A 202 9.10 -19.39 -42.68
C GLU A 202 10.38 -19.19 -43.53
N ASN A 203 11.08 -18.07 -43.36
CA ASN A 203 12.33 -17.75 -44.09
C ASN A 203 13.54 -18.60 -43.64
N THR A 204 13.33 -19.89 -43.36
CA THR A 204 14.34 -20.84 -42.91
C THR A 204 14.75 -21.84 -44.00
N LEU A 205 14.03 -21.87 -45.12
CA LEU A 205 14.34 -22.73 -46.25
C LEU A 205 15.67 -22.34 -46.90
N LYS A 206 16.56 -23.31 -47.06
CA LYS A 206 17.85 -23.11 -47.75
C LYS A 206 17.70 -23.09 -49.27
N VAL A 207 16.69 -23.79 -49.78
CA VAL A 207 16.41 -23.92 -51.22
C VAL A 207 14.90 -23.96 -51.44
N VAL A 208 14.38 -23.03 -52.23
CA VAL A 208 13.01 -23.06 -52.76
C VAL A 208 13.05 -23.71 -54.15
N PRO A 209 12.21 -24.72 -54.44
CA PRO A 209 12.33 -25.47 -55.68
C PRO A 209 11.82 -24.72 -56.93
N PHE A 210 12.42 -25.07 -58.07
CA PHE A 210 12.42 -24.27 -59.29
C PHE A 210 11.26 -24.55 -60.28
N THR A 211 10.25 -25.33 -59.90
CA THR A 211 9.39 -26.01 -60.89
C THR A 211 7.98 -25.45 -61.09
N ARG A 212 7.54 -24.45 -60.32
CA ARG A 212 6.18 -23.87 -60.43
C ARG A 212 6.23 -22.35 -60.26
N VAL A 213 6.14 -21.63 -61.38
CA VAL A 213 6.17 -20.15 -61.42
C VAL A 213 4.83 -19.50 -61.08
N ASP A 214 3.75 -20.28 -61.06
CA ASP A 214 2.40 -19.82 -60.75
C ASP A 214 2.12 -19.81 -59.24
N LEU A 215 2.96 -20.42 -58.41
CA LEU A 215 2.77 -20.39 -56.95
C LEU A 215 3.12 -19.02 -56.39
N ASN A 216 2.28 -18.51 -55.50
CA ASN A 216 2.59 -17.31 -54.73
C ASN A 216 3.20 -17.72 -53.38
N ILE A 217 4.50 -17.53 -53.23
CA ILE A 217 5.22 -17.92 -52.00
C ILE A 217 5.40 -16.70 -51.10
N ASP A 218 4.68 -16.69 -49.99
CA ASP A 218 4.77 -15.65 -48.95
C ASP A 218 5.75 -16.09 -47.86
N LEU A 219 6.91 -15.44 -47.79
CA LEU A 219 7.89 -15.68 -46.72
C LEU A 219 7.49 -14.94 -45.44
N VAL A 220 7.35 -15.70 -44.36
CA VAL A 220 6.96 -15.28 -43.02
C VAL A 220 8.23 -15.11 -42.18
N GLY A 221 8.55 -13.88 -41.81
CA GLY A 221 9.72 -13.54 -40.98
C GLY A 221 9.39 -13.40 -39.49
N ARG A 222 10.41 -13.20 -38.64
CA ARG A 222 10.30 -13.00 -37.18
C ARG A 222 9.40 -11.81 -36.75
N TRP A 223 8.92 -11.00 -37.69
CA TRP A 223 8.10 -9.80 -37.46
C TRP A 223 6.84 -9.70 -38.32
N TYR A 224 6.61 -10.65 -39.23
CA TYR A 224 5.42 -10.67 -40.07
C TYR A 224 4.54 -11.82 -39.62
N ALA A 225 3.58 -11.56 -38.74
CA ALA A 225 2.53 -12.54 -38.51
C ALA A 225 1.69 -12.60 -39.78
N THR A 226 1.74 -13.71 -40.51
CA THR A 226 0.82 -13.93 -41.63
C THR A 226 -0.60 -13.77 -41.16
N SER A 227 -1.34 -13.06 -41.98
CA SER A 227 -2.68 -12.63 -41.69
C SER A 227 -3.62 -13.49 -42.53
N ILE A 228 -4.40 -14.36 -41.89
CA ILE A 228 -5.29 -15.30 -42.57
C ILE A 228 -6.67 -14.65 -42.68
N ILE A 229 -7.25 -14.64 -43.87
CA ILE A 229 -8.60 -14.15 -44.09
C ILE A 229 -9.58 -15.29 -43.83
N VAL A 230 -10.44 -15.14 -42.83
CA VAL A 230 -11.39 -16.17 -42.41
C VAL A 230 -12.80 -15.61 -42.24
N GLY A 231 -13.80 -16.49 -42.25
CA GLY A 231 -15.19 -16.14 -41.96
C GLY A 231 -15.44 -15.77 -40.50
N GLN A 232 -16.65 -15.28 -40.20
CA GLN A 232 -17.02 -14.81 -38.85
C GLN A 232 -17.01 -15.88 -37.76
N SER A 233 -17.42 -17.12 -38.05
CA SER A 233 -17.39 -18.22 -37.08
C SER A 233 -15.94 -18.62 -36.77
N THR A 234 -15.13 -18.75 -37.82
CA THR A 234 -13.70 -19.05 -37.73
C THR A 234 -12.93 -17.97 -36.98
N SER A 235 -13.23 -16.69 -37.20
CA SER A 235 -12.53 -15.59 -36.52
C SER A 235 -12.77 -15.59 -35.01
N LYS A 236 -13.98 -15.95 -34.57
CA LYS A 236 -14.28 -16.14 -33.14
C LYS A 236 -13.47 -17.30 -32.53
N ALA A 237 -13.41 -18.44 -33.20
CA ALA A 237 -12.63 -19.59 -32.75
C ALA A 237 -11.12 -19.28 -32.72
N MET A 238 -10.60 -18.64 -33.76
CA MET A 238 -9.19 -18.23 -33.86
C MET A 238 -8.81 -17.22 -32.77
N ASN A 239 -9.67 -16.25 -32.46
CA ASN A 239 -9.44 -15.29 -31.39
C ASN A 239 -9.14 -16.00 -30.05
N GLN A 240 -9.84 -17.09 -29.75
CA GLN A 240 -9.67 -17.85 -28.51
C GLN A 240 -8.48 -18.84 -28.56
N CYS A 241 -7.84 -18.96 -29.72
CA CYS A 241 -6.75 -19.88 -30.04
C CYS A 241 -5.42 -19.15 -30.30
N GLY A 242 -5.22 -17.95 -29.74
CA GLY A 242 -3.94 -17.24 -29.88
C GLY A 242 -3.79 -16.43 -31.15
N PHE A 243 -4.91 -16.02 -31.74
CA PHE A 243 -4.92 -15.07 -32.84
C PHE A 243 -5.61 -13.77 -32.44
N SER A 244 -5.24 -12.70 -33.14
CA SER A 244 -5.93 -11.41 -33.14
C SER A 244 -6.59 -11.24 -34.49
N CYS A 245 -7.92 -11.34 -34.53
CA CYS A 245 -8.73 -11.21 -35.73
C CYS A 245 -9.37 -9.83 -35.83
N LYS A 246 -9.03 -9.07 -36.89
CA LYS A 246 -9.60 -7.76 -37.20
C LYS A 246 -10.57 -7.86 -38.37
N HIS A 247 -11.74 -7.23 -38.29
CA HIS A 247 -12.72 -7.26 -39.37
C HIS A 247 -12.18 -6.55 -40.63
N LEU A 248 -12.43 -7.13 -41.82
CA LEU A 248 -12.07 -6.51 -43.10
C LEU A 248 -13.29 -5.79 -43.68
N GLU A 249 -13.28 -4.46 -43.64
CA GLU A 249 -14.43 -3.63 -44.05
C GLU A 249 -14.85 -3.82 -45.51
N LYS A 250 -13.92 -4.21 -46.39
CA LYS A 250 -14.16 -4.32 -47.85
C LYS A 250 -14.90 -5.58 -48.29
N VAL A 251 -14.98 -6.63 -47.46
CA VAL A 251 -15.62 -7.91 -47.83
C VAL A 251 -16.52 -8.37 -46.68
N LYS A 252 -17.83 -8.45 -46.94
CA LYS A 252 -18.83 -8.81 -45.92
C LYS A 252 -18.46 -10.13 -45.22
N LYS A 253 -18.37 -10.08 -43.89
CA LYS A 253 -18.16 -11.22 -42.97
C LYS A 253 -16.78 -11.89 -43.02
N THR A 254 -15.76 -11.18 -43.48
CA THR A 254 -14.38 -11.69 -43.44
C THR A 254 -13.53 -10.94 -42.40
N PHE A 255 -12.60 -11.66 -41.78
CA PHE A 255 -11.72 -11.18 -40.73
C PHE A 255 -10.29 -11.54 -41.09
N ASN A 256 -9.37 -10.61 -40.86
CA ASN A 256 -7.95 -10.84 -40.97
C ASN A 256 -7.36 -11.24 -39.61
N CYS A 257 -6.95 -12.49 -39.46
CA CYS A 257 -6.44 -13.08 -38.24
C CYS A 257 -4.92 -13.25 -38.27
N THR A 258 -4.23 -12.61 -37.35
CA THR A 258 -2.77 -12.78 -37.15
C THR A 258 -2.47 -13.50 -35.85
N SER A 259 -1.44 -14.35 -35.81
CA SER A 259 -1.02 -14.97 -34.55
C SER A 259 -0.57 -13.90 -33.55
N CYS A 260 -0.84 -14.10 -32.25
CA CYS A 260 -0.41 -13.17 -31.22
C CYS A 260 1.10 -12.93 -31.28
N PRO A 261 1.58 -11.69 -31.38
CA PRO A 261 3.00 -11.40 -31.54
C PRO A 261 3.80 -11.73 -30.27
N GLN A 262 5.13 -11.74 -30.39
CA GLN A 262 6.03 -11.83 -29.23
C GLN A 262 5.70 -10.75 -28.19
N GLY A 263 5.91 -11.08 -26.93
CA GLY A 263 5.49 -10.31 -25.77
C GLY A 263 4.00 -10.41 -25.46
N THR A 264 3.22 -11.14 -26.26
CA THR A 264 1.79 -11.33 -26.01
C THR A 264 1.40 -12.81 -26.08
N TYR A 265 0.24 -13.13 -25.50
CA TYR A 265 -0.35 -14.46 -25.52
C TYR A 265 -1.87 -14.37 -25.73
N GLY A 266 -2.47 -15.41 -26.31
CA GLY A 266 -3.90 -15.59 -26.48
C GLY A 266 -4.61 -15.73 -25.15
N GLY A 267 -5.49 -14.78 -24.84
CA GLY A 267 -6.34 -14.81 -23.67
C GLY A 267 -7.51 -15.79 -23.80
N VAL A 268 -8.07 -16.19 -22.66
CA VAL A 268 -9.19 -17.15 -22.57
C VAL A 268 -10.48 -16.60 -23.20
N PHE A 269 -10.68 -15.28 -23.12
CA PHE A 269 -11.81 -14.58 -23.73
C PHE A 269 -11.54 -14.09 -25.16
N GLY A 270 -10.43 -14.55 -25.74
CA GLY A 270 -9.98 -14.16 -27.07
C GLY A 270 -9.03 -12.96 -27.11
N GLY A 271 -8.31 -12.83 -28.23
CA GLY A 271 -7.37 -11.75 -28.49
C GLY A 271 -6.05 -11.89 -27.75
N CYS A 272 -5.12 -10.98 -28.05
CA CYS A 272 -3.74 -11.02 -27.55
C CYS A 272 -3.56 -10.12 -26.33
N LYS A 273 -3.15 -10.71 -25.20
CA LYS A 273 -2.81 -10.03 -23.96
C LYS A 273 -1.30 -9.88 -23.82
N PRO A 274 -0.78 -8.71 -23.46
CA PRO A 274 0.65 -8.54 -23.20
C PRO A 274 1.10 -9.31 -21.96
N CYS A 275 2.34 -9.77 -21.96
CA CYS A 275 2.99 -10.24 -20.75
C CYS A 275 3.21 -9.06 -19.79
N PRO A 276 2.87 -9.23 -18.50
CA PRO A 276 2.98 -8.15 -17.54
C PRO A 276 4.44 -7.73 -17.34
N PRO A 277 4.68 -6.45 -17.01
CA PRO A 277 6.02 -5.96 -16.70
C PRO A 277 6.57 -6.64 -15.44
N GLY A 278 7.90 -6.70 -15.33
CA GLY A 278 8.57 -7.48 -14.28
C GLY A 278 9.14 -8.78 -14.83
N GLY A 279 9.07 -9.88 -14.07
CA GLY A 279 9.72 -11.15 -14.39
C GLY A 279 9.09 -11.96 -15.53
N PHE A 280 8.46 -11.37 -16.54
CA PHE A 280 7.75 -12.11 -17.57
C PHE A 280 8.07 -11.65 -18.99
N TYR A 281 8.20 -12.61 -19.91
CA TYR A 281 8.38 -12.36 -21.35
C TYR A 281 7.71 -13.45 -22.20
N GLN A 282 7.56 -13.25 -23.50
CA GLN A 282 7.08 -14.29 -24.42
C GLN A 282 7.76 -14.20 -25.79
N ASP A 283 8.60 -15.18 -26.09
CA ASP A 283 9.38 -15.25 -27.35
C ASP A 283 8.69 -16.03 -28.48
N SER A 284 7.56 -16.66 -28.20
CA SER A 284 6.80 -17.46 -29.15
C SER A 284 5.54 -16.70 -29.58
N THR A 285 5.30 -16.57 -30.90
CA THR A 285 4.02 -16.06 -31.41
C THR A 285 2.92 -17.12 -31.31
N GLY A 286 1.67 -16.69 -31.26
CA GLY A 286 0.51 -17.58 -31.15
C GLY A 286 0.48 -18.42 -29.87
N SER A 287 1.22 -18.01 -28.83
CA SER A 287 1.18 -18.64 -27.50
C SER A 287 -0.22 -18.47 -26.88
N VAL A 288 -0.77 -19.48 -26.19
CA VAL A 288 -2.15 -19.45 -25.66
C VAL A 288 -2.19 -19.87 -24.20
N ALA A 289 -3.00 -19.19 -23.38
CA ALA A 289 -3.28 -19.64 -22.03
C ALA A 289 -4.02 -21.00 -22.03
N ILE A 290 -3.40 -22.01 -21.41
CA ILE A 290 -3.94 -23.39 -21.31
C ILE A 290 -5.07 -23.46 -20.27
N ARG A 291 -5.10 -22.57 -19.27
CA ARG A 291 -6.10 -22.56 -18.18
C ARG A 291 -6.92 -21.27 -18.19
N ARG A 292 -8.18 -21.34 -17.71
CA ARG A 292 -9.14 -20.21 -17.67
C ARG A 292 -8.64 -18.95 -16.96
N THR A 293 -7.70 -19.09 -16.02
CA THR A 293 -7.08 -18.00 -15.25
C THR A 293 -5.58 -17.89 -15.48
N GLY A 294 -5.03 -18.67 -16.42
CA GLY A 294 -3.60 -18.79 -16.63
C GLY A 294 -3.02 -17.66 -17.51
N MET A 295 -1.82 -17.22 -17.16
CA MET A 295 -0.94 -16.47 -18.05
C MET A 295 0.00 -17.46 -18.75
N ASN A 296 0.23 -17.31 -20.05
CA ASN A 296 1.23 -18.10 -20.77
C ASN A 296 2.42 -17.23 -21.18
N CYS A 297 3.12 -16.70 -20.18
CA CYS A 297 4.39 -15.99 -20.34
C CYS A 297 5.49 -16.81 -19.69
N LYS A 298 6.67 -16.80 -20.31
CA LYS A 298 7.88 -17.37 -19.74
C LYS A 298 8.40 -16.47 -18.62
N GLN A 299 9.06 -17.07 -17.65
CA GLN A 299 9.66 -16.36 -16.52
C GLN A 299 11.08 -15.92 -16.85
N CYS A 300 11.44 -14.70 -16.48
CA CYS A 300 12.83 -14.27 -16.49
C CYS A 300 13.66 -15.11 -15.50
N ASN A 301 14.98 -15.16 -15.70
CA ASN A 301 15.88 -15.78 -14.73
C ASN A 301 15.83 -15.05 -13.39
N LYS A 302 16.17 -15.74 -12.29
CA LYS A 302 16.31 -15.09 -10.97
C LYS A 302 17.30 -13.93 -11.06
N GLY A 303 16.96 -12.81 -10.43
CA GLY A 303 17.77 -11.60 -10.49
C GLY A 303 17.64 -10.78 -11.77
N THR A 304 16.72 -11.13 -12.68
CA THR A 304 16.39 -10.32 -13.86
C THR A 304 14.89 -10.05 -13.99
N TYR A 305 14.54 -8.99 -14.71
CA TYR A 305 13.18 -8.54 -14.95
C TYR A 305 13.08 -7.71 -16.24
N VAL A 306 11.91 -7.63 -16.83
CA VAL A 306 11.58 -6.73 -17.94
C VAL A 306 11.19 -5.36 -17.34
N PRO A 307 12.01 -4.33 -17.55
CA PRO A 307 11.68 -2.97 -17.12
C PRO A 307 10.52 -2.39 -17.93
N GLN A 308 9.90 -1.36 -17.39
CA GLN A 308 8.67 -0.79 -17.96
C GLN A 308 8.84 -0.24 -19.38
N ASN A 309 10.02 0.29 -19.71
CA ASN A 309 10.36 0.77 -21.05
C ASN A 309 10.57 -0.35 -22.09
N LYS A 310 10.77 -1.60 -21.66
CA LYS A 310 10.88 -2.78 -22.53
C LYS A 310 9.61 -3.64 -22.55
N HIS A 311 8.56 -3.21 -21.86
CA HIS A 311 7.28 -3.93 -21.83
C HIS A 311 6.49 -3.74 -23.15
N PRO A 312 5.86 -4.80 -23.69
CA PRO A 312 5.91 -6.18 -23.21
C PRO A 312 7.20 -6.88 -23.61
N GLY A 313 7.76 -7.71 -22.72
CA GLY A 313 9.02 -8.42 -22.97
C GLY A 313 8.88 -9.45 -24.09
N LYS A 314 9.63 -9.27 -25.18
CA LYS A 314 9.53 -10.10 -26.40
C LYS A 314 10.51 -11.25 -26.39
N THR A 315 11.67 -11.11 -25.76
CA THR A 315 12.71 -12.14 -25.71
C THR A 315 13.33 -12.23 -24.33
N ILE A 316 14.09 -13.29 -24.06
CA ILE A 316 14.85 -13.41 -22.81
C ILE A 316 15.87 -12.27 -22.63
N TYR A 317 16.34 -11.66 -23.71
CA TYR A 317 17.28 -10.52 -23.68
C TYR A 317 16.61 -9.21 -23.25
N ASP A 318 15.28 -9.16 -23.19
CA ASP A 318 14.57 -8.02 -22.62
C ASP A 318 14.57 -8.06 -21.08
N CYS A 319 14.87 -9.21 -20.47
CA CYS A 319 15.08 -9.34 -19.03
C CYS A 319 16.42 -8.69 -18.63
N ALA A 320 16.37 -7.46 -18.13
CA ALA A 320 17.49 -6.74 -17.58
C ALA A 320 17.83 -7.21 -16.16
N VAL A 321 19.08 -6.98 -15.72
CA VAL A 321 19.49 -7.25 -14.34
C VAL A 321 18.69 -6.38 -13.38
N CYS A 322 18.26 -6.97 -12.26
CA CYS A 322 17.49 -6.24 -11.27
C CYS A 322 18.28 -5.07 -10.67
N PRO A 323 17.58 -3.96 -10.31
CA PRO A 323 18.21 -2.75 -9.82
C PRO A 323 19.03 -2.92 -8.53
N THR A 324 19.84 -1.92 -8.20
CA THR A 324 20.60 -1.82 -6.95
C THR A 324 19.70 -1.91 -5.71
N GLY A 325 20.24 -2.44 -4.60
CA GLY A 325 19.48 -2.64 -3.36
C GLY A 325 18.46 -3.78 -3.39
N THR A 326 18.35 -4.53 -4.49
CA THR A 326 17.44 -5.69 -4.62
C THR A 326 18.14 -7.03 -4.34
N ASN A 327 17.35 -8.03 -3.95
CA ASN A 327 17.81 -9.40 -3.75
C ASN A 327 17.71 -10.20 -5.07
N LYS A 328 18.87 -10.40 -5.70
CA LYS A 328 19.01 -11.08 -7.00
C LYS A 328 18.77 -12.60 -6.94
N SER A 329 18.57 -13.17 -5.75
CA SER A 329 18.28 -14.61 -5.57
C SER A 329 16.82 -14.97 -5.85
N PHE A 330 15.95 -13.95 -5.98
CA PHE A 330 14.51 -14.13 -6.16
C PHE A 330 14.05 -13.74 -7.57
N HIS A 331 12.88 -14.25 -7.94
CA HIS A 331 12.20 -13.90 -9.18
C HIS A 331 11.43 -12.58 -8.99
N ALA A 332 11.45 -11.70 -10.00
CA ALA A 332 10.89 -10.36 -9.91
C ALA A 332 9.35 -10.31 -9.86
N GLY A 333 8.67 -11.29 -10.47
CA GLY A 333 7.20 -11.33 -10.48
C GLY A 333 6.59 -10.13 -11.20
N TYR A 334 5.54 -9.51 -10.65
CA TYR A 334 4.84 -8.37 -11.28
C TYR A 334 5.46 -7.00 -10.92
N ARG A 335 6.75 -6.99 -10.58
CA ARG A 335 7.54 -5.80 -10.19
C ARG A 335 9.04 -6.08 -10.44
N ALA A 336 9.94 -5.17 -10.06
CA ALA A 336 11.37 -5.49 -9.99
C ALA A 336 11.67 -6.49 -8.85
N CYS A 337 12.84 -7.14 -8.84
CA CYS A 337 13.22 -8.08 -7.78
C CYS A 337 12.97 -7.51 -6.38
N PRO A 338 12.55 -8.33 -5.39
CA PRO A 338 12.34 -7.88 -4.00
C PRO A 338 13.55 -7.13 -3.44
N CYS A 339 13.33 -6.13 -2.57
CA CYS A 339 14.43 -5.44 -1.92
C CYS A 339 15.27 -6.41 -1.07
N ALA A 340 16.56 -6.09 -0.91
CA ALA A 340 17.39 -6.74 0.09
C ALA A 340 16.85 -6.48 1.51
N SER A 341 17.29 -7.28 2.48
CA SER A 341 16.90 -7.07 3.88
C SER A 341 17.22 -5.64 4.32
N ASN A 342 16.30 -5.03 5.07
CA ASN A 342 16.42 -3.66 5.56
C ASN A 342 16.59 -2.59 4.45
N HIS A 343 15.86 -2.73 3.35
CA HIS A 343 15.81 -1.74 2.27
C HIS A 343 14.35 -1.42 1.91
N TYR A 344 14.12 -0.22 1.39
CA TYR A 344 12.81 0.24 0.91
C TYR A 344 12.92 0.79 -0.51
N ARG A 345 11.80 0.97 -1.21
CA ARG A 345 11.77 1.62 -2.55
C ARG A 345 10.68 2.67 -2.63
N LYS A 346 10.86 3.64 -3.52
CA LYS A 346 9.85 4.65 -3.89
C LYS A 346 9.21 4.40 -5.26
N HIS A 347 9.66 3.38 -6.00
CA HIS A 347 9.06 2.99 -7.26
C HIS A 347 9.11 1.47 -7.43
N ARG A 348 7.97 0.89 -7.81
CA ARG A 348 7.75 -0.56 -7.99
C ARG A 348 8.81 -1.26 -8.86
N PHE A 349 9.34 -0.60 -9.89
CA PHE A 349 10.24 -1.18 -10.88
C PHE A 349 11.70 -0.69 -10.80
N ASP A 350 12.05 0.11 -9.78
CA ASP A 350 13.38 0.71 -9.61
C ASP A 350 14.18 0.11 -8.43
N GLN A 351 15.31 0.75 -8.14
CA GLN A 351 16.23 0.44 -7.04
C GLN A 351 15.59 0.59 -5.66
N CYS A 352 16.19 -0.13 -4.71
CA CYS A 352 15.92 0.03 -3.30
C CYS A 352 17.03 0.82 -2.61
N PHE A 353 16.65 1.57 -1.59
CA PHE A 353 17.51 2.38 -0.75
C PHE A 353 17.67 1.70 0.61
N PRO A 354 18.83 1.82 1.27
CA PRO A 354 19.04 1.30 2.61
C PRO A 354 18.08 1.97 3.60
N CYS A 355 17.55 1.21 4.55
CA CYS A 355 16.66 1.75 5.57
C CYS A 355 17.40 2.76 6.48
N PRO A 356 16.77 3.90 6.83
CA PRO A 356 17.35 4.86 7.79
C PRO A 356 17.53 4.22 9.18
N GLN A 357 18.59 4.58 9.92
CA GLN A 357 19.03 3.81 11.09
C GLN A 357 18.25 4.01 12.41
N LYS A 358 17.41 5.05 12.56
CA LYS A 358 16.69 5.29 13.82
C LYS A 358 15.19 5.41 13.60
N GLY A 359 14.43 4.58 14.32
CA GLY A 359 12.97 4.69 14.45
C GLY A 359 12.14 4.26 13.24
N ILE A 360 12.77 3.74 12.19
CA ILE A 360 12.10 3.26 10.97
C ILE A 360 12.36 1.77 10.80
N ASN A 361 11.34 1.06 10.35
CA ASN A 361 11.41 -0.30 9.87
C ASN A 361 11.05 -0.33 8.38
N CYS A 362 11.84 -1.07 7.60
CA CYS A 362 11.63 -1.22 6.16
C CYS A 362 11.22 -2.65 5.75
N THR A 363 10.77 -3.47 6.70
CA THR A 363 10.22 -4.81 6.40
C THR A 363 8.97 -4.67 5.52
N GLY A 364 9.02 -5.22 4.31
CA GLY A 364 7.93 -5.06 3.33
C GLY A 364 8.24 -4.09 2.19
N GLU A 365 9.47 -3.56 2.12
CA GLU A 365 9.99 -2.73 1.02
C GLU A 365 9.48 -1.27 0.99
N TYR A 366 8.88 -0.80 2.08
CA TYR A 366 8.47 0.59 2.31
C TYR A 366 8.83 0.99 3.75
N GLN A 367 8.88 2.29 4.05
CA GLN A 367 9.17 2.79 5.39
C GLN A 367 7.91 2.86 6.25
N HIS A 368 8.01 2.33 7.48
CA HIS A 368 7.04 2.53 8.54
C HIS A 368 7.71 2.74 9.90
N LEU A 369 7.03 3.48 10.77
CA LEU A 369 7.52 3.93 12.07
C LEU A 369 7.57 2.80 13.10
N LEU A 370 8.64 2.75 13.90
CA LEU A 370 8.80 1.83 15.04
C LEU A 370 8.14 2.37 16.32
N PRO A 371 7.75 1.51 17.29
CA PRO A 371 7.31 1.94 18.61
C PRO A 371 8.34 2.82 19.33
N GLY A 372 7.86 3.81 20.09
CA GLY A 372 8.67 4.80 20.79
C GLY A 372 9.14 5.99 19.93
N PHE A 373 8.73 6.03 18.66
CA PHE A 373 9.04 7.09 17.72
C PHE A 373 7.78 7.78 17.20
N TRP A 374 7.95 8.98 16.69
CA TRP A 374 6.90 9.84 16.15
C TRP A 374 7.36 10.48 14.85
N TRP A 375 6.41 10.61 13.94
CA TRP A 375 6.51 11.44 12.76
C TRP A 375 5.13 12.04 12.48
N THR A 376 5.03 13.02 11.60
CA THR A 376 3.74 13.52 11.12
C THR A 376 3.82 13.77 9.62
N TRP A 377 2.66 13.80 8.96
CA TRP A 377 2.52 14.22 7.58
C TRP A 377 2.01 15.67 7.46
N ASP A 378 1.73 16.34 8.59
CA ASP A 378 1.11 17.67 8.70
C ASP A 378 2.09 18.83 8.45
N TRP A 379 2.99 18.68 7.48
CA TRP A 379 3.95 19.70 7.05
C TRP A 379 4.02 19.86 5.53
N GLY A 380 3.33 18.99 4.79
CA GLY A 380 3.22 19.04 3.34
C GLY A 380 1.77 19.03 2.87
N PRO A 381 1.53 19.03 1.55
CA PRO A 381 0.20 18.88 1.01
C PRO A 381 -0.46 17.59 1.52
N ALA A 382 -1.76 17.62 1.83
CA ALA A 382 -2.51 16.44 2.27
C ALA A 382 -2.43 15.26 1.27
N GLU A 383 -2.17 15.57 -0.01
CA GLU A 383 -1.95 14.60 -1.08
C GLU A 383 -0.67 13.77 -0.89
N ASN A 384 0.33 14.25 -0.16
CA ASN A 384 1.61 13.56 0.04
C ASN A 384 1.41 12.23 0.81
N TYR A 385 0.70 12.29 1.94
CA TYR A 385 0.34 11.09 2.69
C TYR A 385 -0.54 10.13 1.88
N GLN A 386 -1.55 10.67 1.18
CA GLN A 386 -2.47 9.86 0.38
C GLN A 386 -1.76 9.18 -0.81
N SER A 387 -0.82 9.85 -1.44
CA SER A 387 -0.02 9.27 -2.54
C SER A 387 0.92 8.18 -2.02
N TYR A 388 1.59 8.39 -0.87
CA TYR A 388 2.40 7.34 -0.24
C TYR A 388 1.55 6.12 0.15
N LYS A 389 0.38 6.34 0.77
CA LYS A 389 -0.56 5.26 1.13
C LYS A 389 -1.03 4.46 -0.09
N LYS A 390 -1.37 5.14 -1.19
CA LYS A 390 -1.74 4.48 -2.47
C LYS A 390 -0.56 3.70 -3.04
N PHE A 391 0.65 4.27 -3.03
CA PHE A 391 1.86 3.62 -3.47
C PHE A 391 2.17 2.35 -2.66
N VAL A 392 2.08 2.38 -1.33
CA VAL A 392 2.33 1.19 -0.50
C VAL A 392 1.29 0.10 -0.76
N LYS A 393 -0.01 0.46 -0.86
CA LYS A 393 -1.07 -0.49 -1.24
C LYS A 393 -0.78 -1.13 -2.61
N ASN A 394 -0.32 -0.32 -3.56
CA ASN A 394 0.08 -0.79 -4.88
C ASN A 394 1.26 -1.74 -4.80
N LEU A 395 2.34 -1.35 -4.12
CA LEU A 395 3.56 -2.13 -3.94
C LEU A 395 3.24 -3.53 -3.42
N LEU A 396 2.31 -3.65 -2.47
CA LEU A 396 1.85 -4.91 -1.87
C LEU A 396 0.89 -5.74 -2.74
N THR A 397 0.59 -5.31 -3.96
CA THR A 397 -0.20 -6.09 -4.94
C THR A 397 0.72 -6.99 -5.76
N TYR A 398 0.54 -8.31 -5.72
CA TYR A 398 1.45 -9.31 -6.33
C TYR A 398 0.91 -9.98 -7.61
N ASN A 399 0.06 -9.28 -8.37
CA ASN A 399 -0.54 -9.75 -9.61
C ASN A 399 -0.62 -8.59 -10.63
N ASP A 400 -1.12 -8.83 -11.84
CA ASP A 400 -1.25 -7.81 -12.90
C ASP A 400 -2.42 -6.82 -12.68
N SER A 401 -3.14 -6.92 -11.54
CA SER A 401 -4.23 -5.99 -11.21
C SER A 401 -3.77 -4.78 -10.40
N TYR A 402 -2.47 -4.56 -10.31
CA TYR A 402 -1.91 -3.39 -9.64
C TYR A 402 -2.20 -2.10 -10.44
N ASP A 403 -2.25 -0.94 -9.78
CA ASP A 403 -2.62 0.33 -10.43
C ASP A 403 -1.41 0.98 -11.13
N ARG A 404 -1.52 1.24 -12.43
CA ARG A 404 -0.39 1.80 -13.20
C ARG A 404 -0.08 3.26 -12.89
N HIS A 405 -1.01 3.99 -12.25
CA HIS A 405 -0.84 5.41 -11.94
C HIS A 405 -0.14 5.65 -10.60
N THR A 406 -0.04 4.62 -9.76
CA THR A 406 0.50 4.72 -8.39
C THR A 406 1.71 3.81 -8.18
N GLU A 407 2.45 3.53 -9.26
CA GLU A 407 3.65 2.70 -9.24
C GLU A 407 4.88 3.39 -8.63
N ARG A 408 4.82 4.72 -8.51
CA ARG A 408 5.89 5.59 -8.00
C ARG A 408 5.33 6.56 -6.97
N PHE A 409 6.15 6.86 -5.97
CA PHE A 409 5.93 7.92 -5.00
C PHE A 409 6.95 9.04 -5.23
N ASP A 410 6.47 10.19 -5.67
CA ASP A 410 7.27 11.40 -5.94
C ASP A 410 7.29 12.40 -4.78
N GLY A 411 6.57 12.10 -3.71
CA GLY A 411 6.52 12.92 -2.53
C GLY A 411 7.74 12.79 -1.62
N MET A 412 7.71 13.56 -0.53
CA MET A 412 8.76 13.53 0.50
C MET A 412 8.32 12.69 1.69
N LEU A 413 9.24 11.91 2.25
CA LEU A 413 9.00 11.14 3.48
C LEU A 413 9.22 12.02 4.73
N PRO A 414 8.43 11.82 5.79
CA PRO A 414 8.60 12.55 7.04
C PRO A 414 9.82 12.07 7.81
N ASN A 415 10.44 12.99 8.53
CA ASN A 415 11.56 12.69 9.41
C ASN A 415 11.05 12.12 10.75
N VAL A 416 11.89 11.31 11.39
CA VAL A 416 11.50 10.54 12.58
C VAL A 416 12.16 11.10 13.84
N HIS A 417 11.34 11.25 14.88
CA HIS A 417 11.74 11.77 16.19
C HIS A 417 11.41 10.75 17.28
N LYS A 418 12.22 10.70 18.35
CA LYS A 418 11.93 9.85 19.51
C LYS A 418 10.90 10.56 20.40
N CYS A 419 9.91 9.82 20.91
CA CYS A 419 8.96 10.39 21.85
C CYS A 419 9.62 10.59 23.23
N PRO A 420 9.30 11.68 23.94
CA PRO A 420 9.82 11.90 25.30
C PRO A 420 9.50 10.73 26.22
N THR A 421 8.27 10.22 26.13
CA THR A 421 7.74 9.05 26.82
C THR A 421 7.51 7.93 25.82
N SER A 422 8.17 6.78 25.99
CA SER A 422 8.02 5.66 25.04
C SER A 422 6.61 5.08 25.02
N GLU A 423 5.86 5.17 26.12
CA GLU A 423 4.48 4.69 26.23
C GLU A 423 3.52 5.49 25.34
N SER A 424 3.76 6.79 25.12
CA SER A 424 2.86 7.66 24.36
C SER A 424 2.86 7.38 22.85
N CYS A 425 3.82 6.58 22.36
CA CYS A 425 3.99 6.27 20.95
C CYS A 425 4.07 4.75 20.73
N LYS A 426 2.99 4.01 21.01
CA LYS A 426 2.97 2.55 20.81
C LYS A 426 3.08 2.13 19.34
N ASN A 427 2.55 2.90 18.40
CA ASN A 427 2.57 2.61 16.96
C ASN A 427 2.08 1.19 16.58
N LEU A 428 0.84 0.84 17.00
CA LEU A 428 0.26 -0.51 16.85
C LEU A 428 -0.16 -0.89 15.41
N ALA A 429 -0.22 0.07 14.48
CA ALA A 429 -0.62 -0.17 13.08
C ALA A 429 0.58 -0.49 12.17
N ALA A 430 0.38 -0.54 10.84
CA ALA A 430 1.47 -0.69 9.85
C ALA A 430 2.48 0.49 9.84
N GLY A 431 2.43 1.40 10.82
CA GLY A 431 3.37 2.50 11.08
C GLY A 431 3.48 3.56 9.98
N ILE A 432 2.54 3.61 9.02
CA ILE A 432 2.56 4.60 7.94
C ILE A 432 1.95 5.94 8.38
N ASN A 433 0.94 5.91 9.25
CA ASN A 433 0.34 7.09 9.87
C ASN A 433 0.91 7.33 11.27
N ALA A 434 0.79 8.56 11.77
CA ALA A 434 1.01 8.84 13.18
C ALA A 434 -0.13 8.19 13.99
N THR A 435 0.21 7.34 14.95
CA THR A 435 -0.75 6.75 15.90
C THR A 435 -0.15 6.88 17.29
N CYS A 436 -0.36 8.05 17.89
CA CYS A 436 -0.20 8.20 19.32
C CYS A 436 -0.98 7.10 20.05
N ASP A 437 -0.52 6.72 21.23
CA ASP A 437 -1.26 5.78 22.08
C ASP A 437 -2.60 6.38 22.52
N ASP A 438 -3.54 5.53 22.92
CA ASP A 438 -4.87 5.96 23.34
C ASP A 438 -4.77 6.99 24.49
N GLY A 439 -5.48 8.11 24.34
CA GLY A 439 -5.42 9.23 25.30
C GLY A 439 -4.32 10.25 25.04
N HIS A 440 -3.38 9.99 24.12
CA HIS A 440 -2.32 10.91 23.71
C HIS A 440 -2.56 11.52 22.33
N ALA A 441 -2.13 12.76 22.12
CA ALA A 441 -2.32 13.55 20.92
C ALA A 441 -1.23 14.61 20.74
N GLY A 442 -1.28 15.34 19.62
CA GLY A 442 -0.43 16.51 19.36
C GLY A 442 1.01 16.16 18.93
N PHE A 443 1.88 17.17 19.01
CA PHE A 443 3.30 17.05 18.63
C PHE A 443 4.01 16.06 19.56
N LEU A 444 4.75 15.09 19.01
CA LEU A 444 5.42 14.01 19.75
C LEU A 444 4.51 13.20 20.70
N CYS A 445 3.18 13.26 20.53
CA CYS A 445 2.20 12.61 21.40
C CYS A 445 2.24 13.04 22.87
N THR A 446 2.70 14.27 23.15
CA THR A 446 2.84 14.75 24.53
C THR A 446 1.59 15.42 25.09
N GLN A 447 0.58 15.69 24.26
CA GLN A 447 -0.67 16.31 24.72
C GLN A 447 -1.68 15.22 25.05
N CYS A 448 -2.57 15.49 25.99
CA CYS A 448 -3.71 14.59 26.22
C CYS A 448 -4.83 14.88 25.22
N GLN A 449 -5.50 13.82 24.77
CA GLN A 449 -6.66 13.89 23.90
C GLN A 449 -7.82 14.63 24.61
N ALA A 450 -8.75 15.20 23.82
CA ALA A 450 -9.92 15.87 24.37
C ALA A 450 -10.70 14.95 25.35
N GLY A 451 -11.01 15.49 26.53
CA GLY A 451 -11.62 14.73 27.63
C GLY A 451 -10.62 14.07 28.59
N SER A 452 -9.31 14.27 28.38
CA SER A 452 -8.25 13.85 29.30
C SER A 452 -7.37 15.03 29.73
N TYR A 453 -6.77 14.96 30.91
CA TYR A 453 -5.78 15.92 31.41
C TYR A 453 -4.47 15.22 31.73
N ALA A 454 -3.39 15.98 31.64
CA ALA A 454 -2.07 15.51 32.01
C ALA A 454 -1.92 15.56 33.53
N TRP A 455 -1.45 14.47 34.12
CA TRP A 455 -0.93 14.43 35.48
C TRP A 455 0.42 13.72 35.43
N LEU A 456 1.49 14.47 35.71
CA LEU A 456 2.86 14.05 35.40
C LEU A 456 2.97 13.70 33.90
N ASP A 457 3.57 12.55 33.58
CA ASP A 457 3.80 12.07 32.22
C ASP A 457 2.63 11.26 31.62
N LYS A 458 1.50 11.13 32.35
CA LYS A 458 0.36 10.30 31.95
C LYS A 458 -0.91 11.12 31.77
N CYS A 459 -1.74 10.66 30.84
CA CYS A 459 -3.05 11.24 30.57
C CYS A 459 -4.14 10.46 31.31
N PHE A 460 -4.98 11.17 32.06
CA PHE A 460 -6.12 10.64 32.78
C PHE A 460 -7.42 11.26 32.29
N GLU A 461 -8.53 10.52 32.38
CA GLU A 461 -9.84 11.05 32.03
C GLU A 461 -10.23 12.21 32.96
N CYS A 462 -10.86 13.23 32.40
CA CYS A 462 -11.27 14.41 33.13
C CYS A 462 -12.26 14.05 34.26
N PRO A 463 -12.00 14.48 35.51
CA PRO A 463 -12.91 14.27 36.62
C PRO A 463 -14.16 15.13 36.47
N GLY A 464 -15.25 14.72 37.12
CA GLY A 464 -16.50 15.49 37.14
C GLY A 464 -16.35 16.83 37.87
N ILE A 465 -17.29 17.75 37.65
CA ILE A 465 -17.25 19.14 38.16
C ILE A 465 -17.12 19.25 39.69
N TRP A 466 -17.45 18.18 40.44
CA TRP A 466 -17.25 18.10 41.88
C TRP A 466 -15.78 18.23 42.29
N ALA A 467 -14.84 17.77 41.46
CA ALA A 467 -13.41 17.94 41.70
C ALA A 467 -13.01 19.42 41.66
N LEU A 468 -13.52 20.20 40.70
CA LEU A 468 -13.32 21.65 40.65
C LEU A 468 -13.84 22.35 41.92
N ILE A 469 -15.02 21.94 42.42
CA ILE A 469 -15.60 22.50 43.64
C ILE A 469 -14.69 22.21 44.84
N LEU A 470 -14.17 20.98 44.94
CA LEU A 470 -13.23 20.60 46.00
C LEU A 470 -11.91 21.39 45.91
N GLU A 471 -11.36 21.59 44.70
CA GLU A 471 -10.16 22.40 44.48
C GLU A 471 -10.37 23.86 44.89
N VAL A 472 -11.49 24.49 44.49
CA VAL A 472 -11.82 25.87 44.86
C VAL A 472 -12.02 25.99 46.37
N LEU A 473 -12.72 25.04 46.99
CA LEU A 473 -12.90 25.02 48.45
C LEU A 473 -11.56 24.86 49.17
N ALA A 474 -10.67 23.98 48.70
CA ALA A 474 -9.33 23.83 49.25
C ALA A 474 -8.52 25.13 49.12
N ALA A 475 -8.54 25.79 47.97
CA ALA A 475 -7.87 27.07 47.76
C ALA A 475 -8.42 28.18 48.68
N LEU A 476 -9.73 28.25 48.87
CA LEU A 476 -10.37 29.20 49.80
C LEU A 476 -10.01 28.90 51.25
N VAL A 477 -9.95 27.62 51.65
CA VAL A 477 -9.50 27.21 52.99
C VAL A 477 -8.05 27.60 53.21
N ILE A 478 -7.17 27.37 52.23
CA ILE A 478 -5.76 27.78 52.30
C ILE A 478 -5.68 29.31 52.45
N LEU A 479 -6.40 30.08 51.63
CA LEU A 479 -6.43 31.53 51.72
C LEU A 479 -6.94 32.02 53.09
N ALA A 480 -7.98 31.36 53.63
CA ALA A 480 -8.53 31.67 54.95
C ALA A 480 -7.55 31.31 56.08
N VAL A 481 -6.85 30.18 56.00
CA VAL A 481 -5.80 29.79 56.95
C VAL A 481 -4.64 30.77 56.90
N LEU A 482 -4.20 31.18 55.71
CA LEU A 482 -3.15 32.20 55.55
C LEU A 482 -3.57 33.54 56.15
N LEU A 483 -4.80 34.00 55.85
CA LEU A 483 -5.36 35.21 56.46
C LEU A 483 -5.45 35.07 57.99
N MET A 484 -5.86 33.91 58.48
CA MET A 484 -5.99 33.63 59.91
C MET A 484 -4.64 33.59 60.61
N ILE A 485 -3.60 33.00 60.01
CA ILE A 485 -2.21 33.04 60.50
C ILE A 485 -1.72 34.49 60.58
N VAL A 486 -1.94 35.29 59.53
CA VAL A 486 -1.60 36.72 59.52
C VAL A 486 -2.33 37.46 60.65
N LEU A 487 -3.62 37.21 60.83
CA LEU A 487 -4.43 37.84 61.88
C LEU A 487 -4.03 37.39 63.30
N LEU A 488 -3.70 36.10 63.51
CA LEU A 488 -3.21 35.57 64.78
C LEU A 488 -1.87 36.17 65.16
N GLU A 489 -0.96 36.32 64.19
CA GLU A 489 0.35 36.91 64.44
C GLU A 489 0.24 38.42 64.68
N LEU A 490 -0.73 39.11 64.07
CA LEU A 490 -1.08 40.50 64.40
C LEU A 490 -1.66 40.66 65.82
N ARG A 491 -2.37 39.66 66.36
CA ARG A 491 -2.98 39.69 67.69
C ARG A 491 -2.02 39.34 68.84
N ARG A 492 -0.88 38.71 68.58
CA ARG A 492 0.08 38.29 69.63
C ARG A 492 0.73 39.47 70.37
N HIS A 493 0.33 39.70 71.63
CA HIS A 493 0.99 40.58 72.59
C HIS A 493 2.00 39.80 73.46
N LYS A 494 3.22 40.35 73.55
CA LYS A 494 4.33 40.04 74.48
C LYS A 494 4.28 38.66 75.21
N ARG A 495 5.06 37.70 74.71
CA ARG A 495 5.79 36.74 75.57
C ARG A 495 7.25 36.69 75.08
N SER A 496 8.19 36.80 76.01
CA SER A 496 9.62 36.77 75.74
C SER A 496 10.04 35.36 75.32
N GLY A 497 10.39 35.21 74.05
CA GLY A 497 10.89 33.98 73.46
C GLY A 497 10.73 34.03 71.95
N ARG A 498 11.76 33.60 71.21
CA ARG A 498 11.63 33.37 69.75
C ARG A 498 10.40 32.48 69.53
N SER A 499 9.52 32.89 68.63
CA SER A 499 8.30 32.16 68.31
C SER A 499 8.67 30.72 67.91
N LEU A 500 8.01 29.71 68.49
CA LEU A 500 8.15 28.31 68.05
C LEU A 500 7.91 28.17 66.54
N ILE A 501 7.03 29.04 66.00
CA ILE A 501 6.76 29.19 64.58
C ILE A 501 8.01 29.72 63.85
N SER A 502 8.71 30.74 64.33
CA SER A 502 9.91 31.23 63.64
C SER A 502 11.07 30.23 63.66
N VAL A 503 11.18 29.39 64.70
CA VAL A 503 12.18 28.31 64.78
C VAL A 503 11.80 27.11 63.90
N LEU A 504 10.54 26.67 63.92
CA LEU A 504 10.03 25.63 63.02
C LEU A 504 10.17 26.07 61.57
N PHE A 505 9.78 27.29 61.21
CA PHE A 505 9.88 27.81 59.85
C PHE A 505 11.33 27.98 59.37
N SER A 506 12.25 28.45 60.21
CA SER A 506 13.68 28.54 59.87
C SER A 506 14.28 27.17 59.50
N ARG A 507 13.89 26.11 60.21
CA ARG A 507 14.38 24.74 59.97
C ARG A 507 13.63 24.04 58.83
N PHE A 508 12.34 24.33 58.70
CA PHE A 508 11.48 23.79 57.64
C PHE A 508 11.80 24.43 56.28
N LYS A 509 12.27 25.68 56.23
CA LYS A 509 12.71 26.38 55.01
C LYS A 509 13.86 25.67 54.30
N ILE A 510 14.80 25.11 55.06
CA ILE A 510 15.95 24.36 54.51
C ILE A 510 15.48 23.01 53.95
N LEU A 511 14.62 22.31 54.70
CA LEU A 511 14.07 21.02 54.28
C LEU A 511 13.19 21.17 53.03
N LEU A 512 12.32 22.18 53.01
CA LEU A 512 11.47 22.53 51.89
C LEU A 512 12.31 22.95 50.68
N GLY A 513 13.31 23.82 50.87
CA GLY A 513 14.23 24.24 49.80
C GLY A 513 15.05 23.10 49.23
N PHE A 514 15.48 22.13 50.05
CA PHE A 514 16.16 20.92 49.57
C PHE A 514 15.24 20.07 48.68
N TYR A 515 14.00 19.82 49.12
CA TYR A 515 13.07 19.02 48.34
C TYR A 515 12.59 19.73 47.07
N GLN A 516 12.43 21.06 47.11
CA GLN A 516 12.13 21.90 45.93
C GLN A 516 13.23 21.79 44.87
N ILE A 517 14.51 21.93 45.26
CA ILE A 517 15.63 21.81 44.30
C ILE A 517 15.74 20.38 43.75
N MET A 518 15.58 19.36 44.60
CA MET A 518 15.69 17.96 44.17
C MET A 518 14.53 17.53 43.25
N GLY A 519 13.32 18.05 43.45
CA GLY A 519 12.17 17.79 42.58
C GLY A 519 12.35 18.38 41.18
N GLU A 520 12.79 19.65 41.10
CA GLU A 520 12.97 20.36 39.82
C GLU A 520 14.17 19.86 38.99
N ILE A 521 15.21 19.29 39.61
CA ILE A 521 16.38 18.73 38.90
C ILE A 521 15.97 17.67 37.88
N PHE A 522 15.02 16.80 38.23
CA PHE A 522 14.58 15.71 37.36
C PHE A 522 13.79 16.22 36.16
N GLU A 523 13.07 17.35 36.29
CA GLU A 523 12.28 17.97 35.21
C GLU A 523 13.17 18.75 34.22
N VAL A 524 14.24 19.38 34.72
CA VAL A 524 15.19 20.15 33.89
C VAL A 524 16.16 19.26 33.12
N MET A 525 16.52 18.09 33.66
CA MET A 525 17.52 17.17 33.08
C MET A 525 16.92 16.05 32.21
N ASN A 526 15.91 16.36 31.39
CA ASN A 526 15.22 15.41 30.51
C ASN A 526 16.07 14.90 29.31
N GLU A 527 17.32 15.35 29.15
CA GLU A 527 18.25 14.79 28.14
C GLU A 527 18.92 13.47 28.61
N LEU A 528 18.80 13.13 29.91
CA LEU A 528 19.33 11.90 30.49
C LEU A 528 18.18 10.92 30.73
N SER A 529 18.30 9.69 30.22
CA SER A 529 17.35 8.62 30.51
C SER A 529 17.52 8.16 31.97
N TRP A 530 16.78 8.76 32.89
CA TRP A 530 16.76 8.35 34.29
C TRP A 530 16.11 6.97 34.43
N PRO A 531 16.65 6.08 35.30
CA PRO A 531 15.99 4.85 35.69
C PRO A 531 14.58 5.14 36.23
N GLU A 532 13.59 4.28 35.92
CA GLU A 532 12.20 4.44 36.37
C GLU A 532 12.08 4.72 37.87
N THR A 533 12.91 4.07 38.70
CA THR A 533 12.92 4.26 40.15
C THR A 533 13.29 5.68 40.59
N LEU A 534 14.14 6.38 39.82
CA LEU A 534 14.51 7.77 40.10
C LEU A 534 13.45 8.75 39.60
N VAL A 535 12.76 8.42 38.50
CA VAL A 535 11.61 9.18 38.03
C VAL A 535 10.46 9.09 39.02
N GLU A 536 10.14 7.90 39.52
CA GLU A 536 9.14 7.69 40.58
C GLU A 536 9.49 8.44 41.87
N LEU A 537 10.77 8.45 42.24
CA LEU A 537 11.25 9.24 43.37
C LEU A 537 11.07 10.75 43.12
N GLY A 538 11.39 11.22 41.90
CA GLY A 538 11.13 12.59 41.48
C GLY A 538 9.65 12.96 41.58
N SER A 539 8.74 12.10 41.12
CA SER A 539 7.29 12.29 41.23
C SER A 539 6.82 12.36 42.68
N PHE A 540 7.39 11.54 43.57
CA PHE A 540 7.11 11.62 45.01
C PHE A 540 7.65 12.91 45.65
N LEU A 541 8.83 13.37 45.22
CA LEU A 541 9.42 14.63 45.68
C LEU A 541 8.62 15.86 45.21
N GLN A 542 8.06 15.83 43.99
CA GLN A 542 7.14 16.85 43.48
C GLN A 542 5.83 16.91 44.27
N LEU A 543 5.30 15.76 44.71
CA LEU A 543 4.13 15.72 45.60
C LEU A 543 4.41 16.38 46.97
N LEU A 544 5.61 16.16 47.51
CA LEU A 544 6.07 16.78 48.77
C LEU A 544 6.35 18.28 48.63
N GLU A 545 6.56 18.76 47.41
CA GLU A 545 6.84 20.16 47.11
C GLU A 545 5.64 21.09 47.38
N ALA A 546 4.43 20.52 47.54
CA ALA A 546 3.17 21.29 47.58
C ALA A 546 3.09 22.29 46.42
N ASN A 547 3.53 21.86 45.23
CA ASN A 547 3.49 22.62 44.00
C ASN A 547 2.02 22.83 43.59
N LEU A 548 1.37 23.79 44.25
CA LEU A 548 -0.06 24.09 44.17
C LEU A 548 -0.53 24.29 42.72
N MET A 549 0.38 24.65 41.82
CA MET A 549 0.11 24.87 40.40
C MET A 549 -0.07 23.59 39.60
N GLN A 550 0.56 22.48 39.99
CA GLN A 550 0.41 21.17 39.33
C GLN A 550 -0.78 20.36 39.87
N VAL A 551 -1.33 20.77 41.02
CA VAL A 551 -2.51 20.14 41.64
C VAL A 551 -3.82 20.56 40.96
N ILE A 552 -3.82 21.67 40.21
CA ILE A 552 -5.00 22.18 39.52
C ILE A 552 -5.27 21.30 38.30
N VAL A 553 -6.42 20.62 38.28
CA VAL A 553 -6.88 19.89 37.10
C VAL A 553 -6.98 20.89 35.95
N SER A 554 -6.40 20.53 34.79
CA SER A 554 -6.32 21.43 33.64
C SER A 554 -7.68 22.09 33.37
N PRO A 555 -7.77 23.44 33.26
CA PRO A 555 -9.04 24.14 33.08
C PRO A 555 -9.85 23.65 31.87
N ARG A 556 -9.18 23.03 30.89
CA ARG A 556 -9.78 22.34 29.74
C ARG A 556 -10.80 21.26 30.10
N CYS A 557 -10.67 20.61 31.26
CA CYS A 557 -11.64 19.58 31.68
C CYS A 557 -13.02 20.16 32.00
N TYR A 558 -13.08 21.38 32.51
CA TYR A 558 -14.32 22.02 32.92
C TYR A 558 -14.80 23.06 31.91
N PHE A 559 -13.86 23.65 31.17
CA PHE A 559 -14.09 24.66 30.14
C PHE A 559 -13.45 24.19 28.83
N PRO A 560 -14.17 23.41 28.00
CA PRO A 560 -13.59 22.82 26.79
C PRO A 560 -13.12 23.84 25.74
N ASP A 561 -13.71 25.05 25.73
CA ASP A 561 -13.28 26.15 24.84
C ASP A 561 -11.97 26.82 25.30
N PHE A 562 -11.46 26.47 26.49
CA PHE A 562 -10.29 27.08 27.09
C PHE A 562 -8.98 26.49 26.52
N THR A 563 -8.48 27.06 25.44
CA THR A 563 -7.32 26.52 24.70
C THR A 563 -5.96 27.01 25.18
N TYR A 564 -5.87 27.74 26.30
CA TYR A 564 -4.62 28.31 26.80
C TYR A 564 -3.59 27.23 27.21
N PRO A 565 -2.32 27.30 26.75
CA PRO A 565 -1.25 26.39 27.17
C PRO A 565 -1.00 26.41 28.69
N ASN A 566 -0.71 25.25 29.28
CA ASN A 566 -0.57 25.09 30.73
C ASN A 566 0.57 25.94 31.29
N VAL A 567 1.69 26.04 30.57
CA VAL A 567 2.85 26.85 30.97
C VAL A 567 2.51 28.33 31.16
N TYR A 568 1.63 28.89 30.32
CA TYR A 568 1.22 30.29 30.44
C TYR A 568 0.25 30.51 31.60
N ILE A 569 -0.63 29.54 31.86
CA ILE A 569 -1.53 29.58 33.03
C ILE A 569 -0.70 29.60 34.31
N ALA A 570 0.30 28.70 34.40
CA ALA A 570 1.19 28.62 35.55
C ALA A 570 1.95 29.94 35.77
N PHE A 571 2.47 30.56 34.70
CA PHE A 571 3.13 31.86 34.77
C PHE A 571 2.20 32.96 35.29
N ILE A 572 1.01 33.11 34.68
CA ILE A 572 0.03 34.14 35.08
C ILE A 572 -0.40 33.94 36.54
N ALA A 573 -0.73 32.69 36.91
CA ALA A 573 -1.18 32.38 38.25
C ALA A 573 -0.08 32.66 39.29
N GLY A 574 1.17 32.31 39.02
CA GLY A 574 2.29 32.52 39.95
C GLY A 574 2.65 33.99 40.11
N ALA A 575 2.68 34.73 38.99
CA ALA A 575 2.88 36.17 39.01
C ALA A 575 1.74 36.89 39.72
N SER A 576 0.49 36.51 39.44
CA SER A 576 -0.70 37.10 40.08
C SER A 576 -0.75 36.80 41.58
N PHE A 577 -0.40 35.59 42.01
CA PHE A 577 -0.27 35.24 43.43
C PHE A 577 0.75 36.14 44.12
N SER A 578 1.94 36.29 43.52
CA SER A 578 3.01 37.11 44.07
C SER A 578 2.61 38.58 44.22
N VAL A 579 2.00 39.16 43.18
CA VAL A 579 1.46 40.53 43.21
C VAL A 579 0.36 40.67 44.27
N THR A 580 -0.56 39.71 44.35
CA THR A 580 -1.67 39.74 45.32
C THR A 580 -1.17 39.72 46.76
N VAL A 581 -0.19 38.88 47.09
CA VAL A 581 0.42 38.82 48.42
C VAL A 581 1.05 40.15 48.81
N ILE A 582 1.76 40.81 47.88
CA ILE A 582 2.39 42.12 48.11
C ILE A 582 1.31 43.19 48.34
N LEU A 583 0.30 43.28 47.46
CA LEU A 583 -0.78 44.25 47.58
C LEU A 583 -1.61 44.07 48.85
N LEU A 584 -1.86 42.83 49.27
CA LEU A 584 -2.56 42.52 50.52
C LEU A 584 -1.73 42.98 51.73
N GLY A 585 -0.41 42.75 51.73
CA GLY A 585 0.49 43.26 52.76
C GLY A 585 0.46 44.79 52.85
N LEU A 586 0.56 45.48 51.71
CA LEU A 586 0.46 46.94 51.63
C LEU A 586 -0.91 47.46 52.10
N GLY A 587 -1.99 46.77 51.73
CA GLY A 587 -3.36 47.09 52.13
C GLY A 587 -3.57 46.97 53.64
N ILE A 588 -3.06 45.90 54.27
CA ILE A 588 -3.13 45.71 55.73
C ILE A 588 -2.33 46.81 56.45
N TYR A 589 -1.14 47.14 55.95
CA TYR A 589 -0.32 48.23 56.49
C TYR A 589 -1.03 49.58 56.38
N GLY A 590 -1.60 49.89 55.21
CA GLY A 590 -2.37 51.10 54.95
C GLY A 590 -3.62 51.22 55.81
N PHE A 591 -4.38 50.13 55.96
CA PHE A 591 -5.54 50.07 56.85
C PHE A 591 -5.13 50.32 58.31
N ARG A 592 -4.02 49.73 58.76
CA ARG A 592 -3.52 49.94 60.12
C ARG A 592 -3.09 51.39 60.35
N LEU A 593 -2.41 51.99 59.37
CA LEU A 593 -2.03 53.40 59.39
C LEU A 593 -3.27 54.31 59.47
N PHE A 594 -4.29 54.04 58.66
CA PHE A 594 -5.56 54.77 58.67
C PHE A 594 -6.27 54.64 60.02
N HIS A 595 -6.44 53.42 60.52
CA HIS A 595 -7.08 53.15 61.80
C HIS A 595 -6.39 53.87 62.98
N LEU A 596 -5.04 53.91 62.99
CA LEU A 596 -4.28 54.62 64.02
C LEU A 596 -4.40 56.15 63.92
N ARG A 597 -4.58 56.70 62.70
CA ARG A 597 -4.86 58.13 62.48
C ARG A 597 -6.26 58.51 62.95
N VAL A 598 -7.27 57.71 62.63
CA VAL A 598 -8.68 57.94 63.05
C VAL A 598 -8.82 57.88 64.58
N LYS A 599 -8.05 57.02 65.25
CA LYS A 599 -8.08 56.88 66.72
C LYS A 599 -7.26 57.96 67.46
N SER A 600 -6.67 58.94 66.75
CA SER A 600 -5.83 60.00 67.33
C SER A 600 -4.74 59.49 68.27
N ALA A 601 -4.08 58.38 67.92
CA ALA A 601 -3.04 57.80 68.76
C ALA A 601 -1.80 58.73 68.86
N PRO A 602 -1.12 58.81 70.01
CA PRO A 602 0.10 59.59 70.18
C PRO A 602 1.18 59.20 69.15
N ASP A 603 1.95 60.17 68.66
CA ASP A 603 2.92 59.99 67.58
C ASP A 603 3.98 58.91 67.88
N GLU A 604 4.42 58.81 69.13
CA GLU A 604 5.40 57.82 69.58
C GLU A 604 4.81 56.40 69.55
N VAL A 605 3.58 56.24 70.06
CA VAL A 605 2.83 54.98 70.04
C VAL A 605 2.52 54.55 68.60
N ARG A 606 2.19 55.51 67.73
CA ARG A 606 1.94 55.28 66.30
C ARG A 606 3.19 54.76 65.60
N LYS A 607 4.34 55.41 65.75
CA LYS A 607 5.62 54.99 65.15
C LYS A 607 6.04 53.59 65.61
N HIS A 608 6.02 53.33 66.92
CA HIS A 608 6.39 52.02 67.46
C HIS A 608 5.43 50.91 67.00
N THR A 609 4.12 51.17 66.96
CA THR A 609 3.13 50.19 66.51
C THR A 609 3.22 49.92 65.01
N LEU A 610 3.48 50.93 64.19
CA LEU A 610 3.69 50.76 62.75
C LEU A 610 4.98 49.98 62.43
N ALA A 611 6.10 50.27 63.11
CA ALA A 611 7.35 49.55 62.91
C ALA A 611 7.18 48.04 63.17
N LYS A 612 6.52 47.69 64.28
CA LYS A 612 6.24 46.30 64.65
C LYS A 612 5.22 45.62 63.71
N THR A 613 4.27 46.39 63.19
CA THR A 613 3.31 45.86 62.20
C THR A 613 4.00 45.61 60.86
N ASN A 614 4.90 46.50 60.44
CA ASN A 614 5.70 46.35 59.23
C ASN A 614 6.58 45.10 59.27
N GLU A 615 7.32 44.87 60.36
CA GLU A 615 8.16 43.69 60.56
C GLU A 615 7.36 42.37 60.40
N ARG A 616 6.16 42.30 61.01
CA ARG A 616 5.29 41.11 60.94
C ARG A 616 4.67 40.91 59.56
N ILE A 617 4.25 41.98 58.88
CA ILE A 617 3.70 41.91 57.52
C ILE A 617 4.80 41.48 56.54
N LEU A 618 5.98 42.09 56.65
CA LEU A 618 7.12 41.76 55.80
C LEU A 618 7.52 40.28 55.94
N LEU A 619 7.61 39.78 57.17
CA LEU A 619 7.91 38.37 57.43
C LEU A 619 6.86 37.44 56.80
N ALA A 620 5.57 37.75 56.92
CA ALA A 620 4.49 36.96 56.33
C ALA A 620 4.53 36.98 54.79
N VAL A 621 4.75 38.16 54.18
CA VAL A 621 4.89 38.31 52.72
C VAL A 621 6.07 37.51 52.19
N VAL A 622 7.24 37.61 52.83
CA VAL A 622 8.45 36.88 52.42
C VAL A 622 8.25 35.37 52.50
N ILE A 623 7.59 34.87 53.55
CA ILE A 623 7.29 33.43 53.67
C ILE A 623 6.37 32.95 52.55
N LEU A 624 5.30 33.70 52.27
CA LEU A 624 4.35 33.36 51.21
C LEU A 624 5.00 33.38 49.82
N LEU A 625 5.83 34.39 49.55
CA LEU A 625 6.59 34.45 48.31
C LEU A 625 7.63 33.33 48.21
N PHE A 626 8.25 32.93 49.32
CA PHE A 626 9.22 31.82 49.34
C PHE A 626 8.58 30.47 48.99
N VAL A 627 7.32 30.25 49.37
CA VAL A 627 6.58 29.03 49.01
C VAL A 627 6.32 28.97 47.50
N ALA A 628 5.96 30.08 46.86
CA ALA A 628 5.67 30.13 45.43
C ALA A 628 6.91 30.33 44.54
N TYR A 629 8.06 30.65 45.14
CA TYR A 629 9.26 31.09 44.42
C TYR A 629 9.85 30.04 43.47
N PRO A 630 10.06 28.76 43.85
CA PRO A 630 10.66 27.76 42.95
C PRO A 630 9.80 27.50 41.71
N SER A 631 8.54 27.14 41.91
CA SER A 631 7.55 26.91 40.85
C SER A 631 7.47 28.08 39.86
N LEU A 632 7.40 29.33 40.34
CA LEU A 632 7.38 30.50 39.46
C LEU A 632 8.72 30.70 38.73
N SER A 633 9.85 30.45 39.40
CA SER A 633 11.19 30.58 38.81
C SER A 633 11.43 29.55 37.71
N ALA A 634 11.04 28.29 37.92
CA ALA A 634 11.12 27.23 36.92
C ALA A 634 10.32 27.58 35.66
N VAL A 635 9.08 28.06 35.83
CA VAL A 635 8.23 28.50 34.72
C VAL A 635 8.86 29.69 33.98
N ILE A 636 9.38 30.71 34.69
CA ILE A 636 10.09 31.85 34.09
C ILE A 636 11.26 31.38 33.23
N ILE A 637 12.12 30.52 33.76
CA ILE A 637 13.30 30.01 33.05
C ILE A 637 12.88 29.20 31.81
N SER A 638 11.83 28.38 31.94
CA SER A 638 11.34 27.56 30.83
C SER A 638 10.82 28.39 29.63
N LEU A 639 10.32 29.61 29.88
CA LEU A 639 9.78 30.52 28.86
C LEU A 639 10.86 31.35 28.15
N LEU A 640 12.10 31.32 28.62
CA LEU A 640 13.23 32.01 28.00
C LEU A 640 13.61 31.35 26.65
N PRO A 641 14.35 32.03 25.76
CA PRO A 641 14.69 31.50 24.44
C PRO A 641 15.44 30.15 24.48
N SER A 642 16.19 29.87 25.56
CA SER A 642 16.87 28.58 25.77
C SER A 642 15.93 27.39 25.98
N GLY A 643 14.65 27.65 26.27
CA GLY A 643 13.62 26.63 26.40
C GLY A 643 13.10 26.08 25.06
N CYS A 644 13.45 26.71 23.93
CA CYS A 644 12.94 26.33 22.61
C CYS A 644 13.86 25.34 21.88
N VAL A 645 13.28 24.36 21.20
CA VAL A 645 13.97 23.32 20.42
C VAL A 645 13.39 23.24 19.01
N THR A 646 14.25 23.12 18.00
CA THR A 646 13.85 23.03 16.58
C THR A 646 13.88 21.59 16.07
N PHE A 647 12.83 21.18 15.37
CA PHE A 647 12.65 19.86 14.79
C PHE A 647 12.52 19.95 13.27
N SER A 648 13.27 19.14 12.53
CA SER A 648 13.11 18.93 11.09
C SER A 648 11.98 17.92 10.83
N LEU A 649 11.01 18.25 9.98
CA LEU A 649 9.83 17.41 9.76
C LEU A 649 9.93 16.49 8.53
N ASN A 650 10.89 16.69 7.64
CA ASN A 650 11.01 15.93 6.40
C ASN A 650 12.45 15.52 6.06
N GLU A 651 12.57 14.55 5.14
CA GLU A 651 13.85 13.92 4.79
C GLU A 651 14.92 14.89 4.21
N ASN A 652 14.50 16.05 3.68
CA ASN A 652 15.42 17.09 3.16
C ASN A 652 15.73 18.19 4.18
N GLU A 653 15.15 18.12 5.37
CA GLU A 653 15.35 19.09 6.47
C GLU A 653 15.02 20.55 6.14
N ASN A 654 14.18 20.79 5.13
CA ASN A 654 13.82 22.15 4.72
C ASN A 654 12.55 22.68 5.42
N VAL A 655 11.76 21.82 6.06
CA VAL A 655 10.62 22.23 6.89
C VAL A 655 10.95 21.98 8.35
N THR A 656 11.05 23.05 9.13
CA THR A 656 11.38 22.98 10.55
C THR A 656 10.29 23.63 11.40
N VAL A 657 10.05 23.10 12.59
CA VAL A 657 9.15 23.68 13.59
C VAL A 657 9.88 23.82 14.91
N THR A 658 9.72 24.97 15.58
CA THR A 658 10.34 25.25 16.88
C THR A 658 9.29 25.18 17.98
N ARG A 659 9.50 24.30 18.96
CA ARG A 659 8.57 24.05 20.06
C ARG A 659 9.23 24.30 21.42
N LEU A 660 8.41 24.67 22.40
CA LEU A 660 8.87 24.83 23.79
C LEU A 660 9.10 23.46 24.43
N ARG A 661 10.26 23.26 25.07
CA ARG A 661 10.67 21.97 25.66
C ARG A 661 9.80 21.55 26.84
N SER A 662 9.33 22.50 27.64
CA SER A 662 8.42 22.26 28.77
C SER A 662 6.97 22.02 28.37
N ASP A 663 6.56 22.48 27.17
CA ASP A 663 5.21 22.26 26.63
C ASP A 663 5.25 22.29 25.09
N TYR A 664 5.39 21.12 24.48
CA TYR A 664 5.48 21.00 23.01
C TYR A 664 4.21 21.45 22.26
N SER A 665 3.12 21.80 22.95
CA SER A 665 1.97 22.47 22.33
C SER A 665 2.27 23.90 21.90
N VAL A 666 3.25 24.55 22.53
CA VAL A 666 3.63 25.93 22.28
C VAL A 666 4.57 26.02 21.08
N ASP A 667 4.18 26.83 20.09
CA ASP A 667 5.07 27.26 19.01
C ASP A 667 5.86 28.49 19.46
N CYS A 668 7.19 28.36 19.51
CA CYS A 668 8.08 29.43 19.96
C CYS A 668 8.10 30.63 19.02
N ASN A 669 7.74 30.45 17.74
CA ASN A 669 7.67 31.53 16.77
C ASN A 669 6.32 32.26 16.80
N SER A 670 5.36 31.81 17.63
CA SER A 670 4.06 32.47 17.77
C SER A 670 4.19 33.83 18.45
N SER A 671 3.38 34.80 18.01
CA SER A 671 3.33 36.13 18.63
C SER A 671 2.94 36.07 20.11
N GLN A 672 2.11 35.08 20.49
CA GLN A 672 1.76 34.82 21.88
C GLN A 672 2.98 34.41 22.71
N HIS A 673 3.79 33.46 22.23
CA HIS A 673 5.00 33.05 22.94
C HIS A 673 6.00 34.19 23.05
N VAL A 674 6.20 34.97 21.99
CA VAL A 674 7.07 36.16 22.01
C VAL A 674 6.66 37.13 23.12
N ALA A 675 5.36 37.38 23.33
CA ALA A 675 4.89 38.24 24.42
C ALA A 675 5.20 37.65 25.82
N PHE A 676 5.00 36.34 26.01
CA PHE A 676 5.35 35.67 27.28
C PHE A 676 6.85 35.61 27.52
N ASN A 677 7.64 35.48 26.45
CA ASN A 677 9.09 35.52 26.49
C ASN A 677 9.59 36.88 27.04
N TYR A 678 9.09 38.00 26.49
CA TYR A 678 9.39 39.33 27.05
C TYR A 678 8.95 39.47 28.51
N ALA A 679 7.77 38.96 28.87
CA ALA A 679 7.31 38.99 30.26
C ALA A 679 8.21 38.15 31.19
N ALA A 680 8.69 37.01 30.72
CA ALA A 680 9.63 36.16 31.44
C ALA A 680 11.00 36.84 31.59
N GLU A 681 11.53 37.48 30.53
CA GLU A 681 12.78 38.25 30.58
C GLU A 681 12.76 39.36 31.65
N VAL A 682 11.67 40.14 31.70
CA VAL A 682 11.49 41.16 32.77
C VAL A 682 11.42 40.50 34.15
N SER A 683 10.77 39.33 34.23
CA SER A 683 10.59 38.57 35.47
C SER A 683 11.86 37.85 35.94
N VAL A 684 12.94 37.77 35.14
CA VAL A 684 14.24 37.24 35.59
C VAL A 684 14.77 38.01 36.80
N SER A 685 14.43 39.29 36.91
CA SER A 685 14.74 40.11 38.10
C SER A 685 14.16 39.54 39.41
N TYR A 686 13.00 38.89 39.36
CA TYR A 686 12.40 38.19 40.50
C TYR A 686 13.23 36.95 40.89
N VAL A 687 13.65 36.17 39.90
CA VAL A 687 14.48 34.96 40.09
C VAL A 687 15.82 35.30 40.75
N VAL A 688 16.48 36.40 40.34
CA VAL A 688 17.77 36.77 40.93
C VAL A 688 17.63 37.60 42.21
N GLY A 689 16.65 38.50 42.25
CA GLY A 689 16.50 39.51 43.31
C GLY A 689 15.91 38.98 44.61
N PHE A 690 14.99 38.02 44.56
CA PHE A 690 14.33 37.48 45.75
C PHE A 690 15.28 36.68 46.68
N PRO A 691 16.13 35.77 46.17
CA PRO A 691 17.13 35.10 46.99
C PRO A 691 18.13 36.10 47.60
N SER A 692 18.59 37.07 46.81
CA SER A 692 19.60 38.05 47.20
C SER A 692 19.14 38.95 48.36
N THR A 693 17.88 39.37 48.36
CA THR A 693 17.30 40.24 49.40
C THR A 693 16.94 39.49 50.69
N SER A 694 16.75 38.17 50.63
CA SER A 694 16.36 37.35 51.79
C SER A 694 17.55 36.82 52.62
N ILE A 695 18.79 37.01 52.16
CA ILE A 695 20.03 36.61 52.84
C ILE A 695 20.58 37.71 53.77
N GLU A 696 20.10 38.95 53.65
CA GLU A 696 20.63 40.11 54.39
C GLU A 696 19.97 40.40 55.77
N GLU A 697 19.32 39.44 56.42
CA GLU A 697 19.02 39.57 57.86
C GLU A 697 20.32 39.39 58.68
N LYS A 698 21.11 40.47 58.79
CA LYS A 698 22.14 40.59 59.83
C LYS A 698 21.50 40.32 61.19
N PRO A 699 22.09 39.49 62.06
CA PRO A 699 21.64 39.42 63.44
C PRO A 699 21.92 40.78 64.09
N SER A 700 20.85 41.48 64.48
CA SER A 700 20.97 42.57 65.45
C SER A 700 21.31 41.95 66.80
N SER A 701 22.61 41.73 67.03
CA SER A 701 23.15 41.34 68.32
C SER A 701 23.43 42.59 69.17
N ALA A 702 22.69 42.65 70.28
CA ALA A 702 22.98 43.30 71.57
C ALA A 702 23.11 44.84 71.60
#